data_AF-A0A7V1I4W6-F1
#
_entry.id   AF-A0A7V1I4W6-F1
#
_cell.length_a   1.000
_cell.length_b   1.000
_cell.length_c   1.000
_cell.angle_alpha   90.00
_cell.angle_beta   90.00
_cell.angle_gamma   90.00
#
_symmetry.space_group_name_H-M   'P 1'
#
loop_
_entity.id
_entity.type
_entity.pdbx_description
1 polymer ?
#
loop_
_entity_poly.entity_id
_entity_poly.type
_entity_poly.pdbx_seq_one_letter_code
_entity_poly.pdbx_strand_id
1 'polypeptide(L)'
;QKQYGQYFTPRHIIHFMVELADPEIGEKIYDPAAGTGGFILRAFEVVRKKIDALTKETFQGVREPVASYGGASFDKAEKLHRELKENCLWAVEKAPDVYKLALMNMILHNDGKSHLYEADSLDNRAQLEHKQKYNVVLSNPPYGPLTQSRVGTFDYHVKRFEALFIQHIMNALKFSESGKKPSRAVVIILDKILFDSTRAFKSIRQKLLREYNLKGVFSMPAGIFQPYSGVKTTVLYFEKPTKDQWNEIKANNDYTTKQVLFFDVKSDGFTLSTQRRPINRTFQGDEPNIYEPPCGDLPKAVKVFKEWLKALDNGKIEEFKEKYVDNEQIWLADIEEIKEKDFNLNPGLYRKVERGKVKWEWVRLGEICEVEKGTSITKAKVKPGDIPVIAGGQQPAYYHSEANRDGNVITVSASGAYAGFVQYFSTPIFASDCSTIKSCDESAALTKFIFYVLKGKQNDIYQLQRGAGQPHVYPKDLKNIKIPLPPLEIQQKIVERLDKQQAIIEKSKEMEKAILDAGIDDAIFEGDWEWVELGEVILLKYGKGLPERGRNTNGNYNVYGSNGVVGNHDEYFIEDQTIIIGRKGSVGEITLTTPKCWAIDTTYYVEIKEKDNLLLKYLYYVLKSKNLKELAIISGVPGINRDMLYNLKIPLPPLEKQKEIVKFLDTQFQALEKIRKMRENAEKMIKIILEKEVFGNE
;
A
#
# COMPACT_ATOMS: atom_id res chain seq x y z
N GLN A 1 20.97 -2.41 4.26
CA GLN A 1 19.64 -2.73 3.70
C GLN A 1 19.24 -1.80 2.54
N LYS A 2 19.18 -0.46 2.68
CA LYS A 2 18.99 0.46 1.52
C LYS A 2 20.05 0.32 0.41
N GLN A 3 21.27 -0.10 0.76
CA GLN A 3 22.42 -0.18 -0.15
C GLN A 3 22.37 -1.37 -1.14
N TYR A 4 21.50 -2.38 -0.94
CA TYR A 4 21.49 -3.60 -1.75
C TYR A 4 20.23 -3.80 -2.62
N GLY A 5 19.24 -2.90 -2.56
CA GLY A 5 17.98 -3.05 -3.32
C GLY A 5 17.18 -4.31 -2.97
N GLN A 6 17.50 -4.98 -1.86
CA GLN A 6 16.86 -6.20 -1.40
C GLN A 6 15.66 -5.88 -0.53
N TYR A 7 14.49 -6.38 -0.93
CA TYR A 7 13.24 -6.26 -0.20
C TYR A 7 12.99 -7.58 0.53
N PHE A 8 12.97 -7.58 1.86
CA PHE A 8 12.64 -8.77 2.62
C PHE A 8 11.14 -9.06 2.51
N THR A 9 10.79 -10.30 2.18
CA THR A 9 9.40 -10.73 2.13
C THR A 9 8.84 -10.90 3.54
N PRO A 10 7.70 -10.26 3.88
CA PRO A 10 7.05 -10.46 5.17
C PRO A 10 6.68 -11.93 5.41
N ARG A 11 6.79 -12.41 6.65
CA ARG A 11 6.60 -13.84 6.99
C ARG A 11 5.22 -14.37 6.63
N HIS A 12 4.16 -13.57 6.79
CA HIS A 12 2.80 -13.96 6.43
C HIS A 12 2.62 -14.09 4.91
N ILE A 13 3.36 -13.31 4.10
CA ILE A 13 3.37 -13.43 2.64
C ILE A 13 4.17 -14.67 2.19
N ILE A 14 5.30 -14.95 2.86
CA ILE A 14 6.05 -16.20 2.65
C ILE A 14 5.13 -17.40 2.91
N HIS A 15 4.43 -17.39 4.05
CA HIS A 15 3.52 -18.47 4.40
C HIS A 15 2.38 -18.62 3.39
N PHE A 16 1.75 -17.52 2.99
CA PHE A 16 0.72 -17.50 1.95
C PHE A 16 1.18 -18.19 0.66
N MET A 17 2.36 -17.83 0.15
CA MET A 17 2.89 -18.43 -1.07
C MET A 17 3.27 -19.90 -0.91
N VAL A 18 3.81 -20.29 0.25
CA VAL A 18 4.09 -21.71 0.55
C VAL A 18 2.79 -22.51 0.66
N GLU A 19 1.70 -21.93 1.15
CA GLU A 19 0.36 -22.56 1.18
C GLU A 19 -0.27 -22.70 -0.22
N LEU A 20 -0.02 -21.74 -1.11
CA LEU A 20 -0.41 -21.86 -2.52
C LEU A 20 0.39 -22.94 -3.23
N ALA A 21 1.70 -23.01 -2.97
CA ALA A 21 2.56 -24.04 -3.54
C ALA A 21 2.26 -25.41 -2.93
N ASP A 22 2.01 -25.50 -1.63
CA ASP A 22 1.71 -26.74 -0.92
C ASP A 22 2.71 -27.88 -1.27
N PRO A 23 4.01 -27.73 -0.94
CA PRO A 23 5.05 -28.69 -1.31
C PRO A 23 4.80 -30.08 -0.68
N GLU A 24 5.06 -31.13 -1.45
CA GLU A 24 4.91 -32.54 -1.02
C GLU A 24 6.24 -33.18 -0.63
N ILE A 25 6.15 -34.30 0.09
CA ILE A 25 7.32 -35.12 0.47
C ILE A 25 8.03 -35.62 -0.78
N GLY A 26 9.34 -35.37 -0.88
CA GLY A 26 10.18 -35.79 -2.00
C GLY A 26 10.20 -34.83 -3.20
N GLU A 27 9.49 -33.70 -3.15
CA GLU A 27 9.58 -32.67 -4.19
C GLU A 27 10.86 -31.83 -4.05
N LYS A 28 11.51 -31.51 -5.17
CA LYS A 28 12.65 -30.58 -5.21
C LYS A 28 12.16 -29.14 -5.24
N ILE A 29 12.52 -28.36 -4.22
CA ILE A 29 12.10 -26.98 -3.98
C ILE A 29 13.27 -26.04 -4.22
N TYR A 30 13.04 -24.94 -4.95
CA TYR A 30 14.08 -24.00 -5.34
C TYR A 30 13.68 -22.53 -5.10
N ASP A 31 14.61 -21.73 -4.60
CA ASP A 31 14.52 -20.27 -4.57
C ASP A 31 15.76 -19.62 -5.24
N PRO A 32 15.63 -19.03 -6.45
CA PRO A 32 16.73 -18.36 -7.15
C PRO A 32 17.11 -17.00 -6.56
N ALA A 33 16.36 -16.47 -5.59
CA ALA A 33 16.63 -15.20 -4.95
C ALA A 33 16.35 -15.32 -3.44
N ALA A 34 17.12 -16.20 -2.80
CA ALA A 34 16.80 -16.73 -1.49
C ALA A 34 16.75 -15.66 -0.38
N GLY A 35 17.50 -14.56 -0.52
CA GLY A 35 17.62 -13.56 0.52
C GLY A 35 18.10 -14.22 1.81
N THR A 36 17.34 -14.09 2.89
CA THR A 36 17.61 -14.74 4.19
C THR A 36 17.11 -16.19 4.30
N GLY A 37 16.69 -16.82 3.20
CA GLY A 37 16.24 -18.22 3.16
C GLY A 37 14.78 -18.45 3.56
N GLY A 38 13.96 -17.39 3.62
CA GLY A 38 12.63 -17.45 4.21
C GLY A 38 11.66 -18.45 3.54
N PHE A 39 11.64 -18.53 2.21
CA PHE A 39 10.78 -19.48 1.48
C PHE A 39 11.21 -20.94 1.69
N ILE A 40 12.51 -21.22 1.58
CA ILE A 40 13.07 -22.56 1.76
C ILE A 40 12.83 -23.05 3.19
N LEU A 41 13.07 -22.19 4.18
CA LEU A 41 12.81 -22.51 5.57
C LEU A 41 11.34 -22.84 5.83
N ARG A 42 10.41 -22.01 5.32
CA ARG A 42 8.98 -22.27 5.53
C ARG A 42 8.51 -23.52 4.78
N ALA A 43 9.03 -23.77 3.58
CA ALA A 43 8.76 -25.00 2.85
C ALA A 43 9.29 -26.24 3.60
N PHE A 44 10.50 -26.16 4.15
CA PHE A 44 11.08 -27.19 5.01
C PHE A 44 10.15 -27.51 6.20
N GLU A 45 9.68 -26.50 6.92
CA GLU A 45 8.75 -26.69 8.05
C GLU A 45 7.44 -27.40 7.63
N VAL A 46 6.85 -27.00 6.51
CA VAL A 46 5.60 -27.58 6.00
C VAL A 46 5.80 -29.04 5.61
N VAL A 47 6.85 -29.36 4.85
CA VAL A 47 7.13 -30.75 4.44
C VAL A 47 7.52 -31.60 5.64
N ARG A 48 8.29 -31.05 6.60
CA ARG A 48 8.62 -31.73 7.86
C ARG A 48 7.37 -32.12 8.63
N LYS A 49 6.41 -31.21 8.77
CA LYS A 49 5.11 -31.50 9.40
C LYS A 49 4.34 -32.60 8.67
N LYS A 50 4.37 -32.64 7.33
CA LYS A 50 3.76 -33.73 6.54
C LYS A 50 4.44 -35.08 6.81
N ILE A 51 5.76 -35.12 6.90
CA ILE A 51 6.53 -36.33 7.27
C ILE A 51 6.12 -36.81 8.68
N ASP A 52 6.08 -35.88 9.64
CA ASP A 52 5.72 -36.19 11.03
C ASP A 52 4.26 -36.71 11.14
N ALA A 53 3.33 -36.13 10.37
CA ALA A 53 1.94 -36.59 10.33
C ALA A 53 1.80 -38.00 9.71
N LEU A 54 2.42 -38.22 8.56
CA LEU A 54 2.42 -39.52 7.85
C LEU A 54 2.92 -40.66 8.74
N THR A 55 3.95 -40.38 9.55
CA THR A 55 4.58 -41.35 10.43
C THR A 55 3.80 -41.60 11.72
N LYS A 56 2.95 -40.65 12.16
CA LYS A 56 2.03 -40.83 13.29
C LYS A 56 0.77 -41.63 12.94
N GLU A 57 0.18 -41.45 11.76
CA GLU A 57 -1.07 -42.14 11.35
C GLU A 57 -0.90 -43.67 11.18
N THR A 58 0.33 -44.16 10.98
CA THR A 58 0.61 -45.58 10.75
C THR A 58 0.33 -46.48 11.99
N PHE A 59 -0.08 -45.92 13.14
CA PHE A 59 -0.16 -46.63 14.43
C PHE A 59 -1.54 -46.68 15.12
N GLN A 60 -2.64 -46.19 14.52
CA GLN A 60 -3.98 -46.27 15.15
C GLN A 60 -4.61 -47.68 15.22
N GLY A 61 -3.88 -48.75 14.83
CA GLY A 61 -4.38 -50.12 14.77
C GLY A 61 -3.84 -51.11 15.82
N VAL A 62 -2.89 -50.74 16.70
CA VAL A 62 -2.26 -51.71 17.63
C VAL A 62 -2.59 -51.35 19.08
N ARG A 63 -3.59 -52.04 19.64
CA ARG A 63 -3.87 -52.07 21.08
C ARG A 63 -3.04 -53.19 21.73
N GLU A 64 -1.76 -52.96 22.01
CA GLU A 64 -1.04 -53.64 23.09
C GLU A 64 0.35 -53.02 23.31
N PRO A 65 0.84 -52.93 24.56
CA PRO A 65 2.14 -52.33 24.86
C PRO A 65 3.25 -53.36 24.65
N VAL A 66 3.73 -53.53 23.42
CA VAL A 66 4.89 -54.38 23.13
C VAL A 66 6.15 -53.52 23.06
N ALA A 67 6.94 -53.59 24.13
CA ALA A 67 8.17 -52.85 24.38
C ALA A 67 9.38 -53.25 23.48
N SER A 68 9.19 -53.59 22.19
CA SER A 68 10.31 -54.03 21.34
C SER A 68 10.24 -53.66 19.85
N TYR A 69 9.35 -52.77 19.41
CA TYR A 69 9.31 -52.28 18.01
C TYR A 69 9.41 -50.75 17.86
N GLY A 70 10.14 -50.08 18.76
CA GLY A 70 10.40 -48.64 18.69
C GLY A 70 11.42 -48.20 17.62
N GLY A 71 12.12 -49.11 16.94
CA GLY A 71 13.22 -48.76 16.03
C GLY A 71 12.82 -48.43 14.59
N ALA A 72 11.85 -49.15 14.01
CA ALA A 72 11.55 -49.05 12.56
C ALA A 72 10.79 -47.76 12.17
N SER A 73 10.00 -47.17 13.08
CA SER A 73 9.27 -45.92 12.83
C SER A 73 10.16 -44.69 12.91
N PHE A 74 11.13 -44.68 13.83
CA PHE A 74 12.14 -43.63 13.92
C PHE A 74 13.00 -43.61 12.64
N ASP A 75 13.40 -44.78 12.14
CA ASP A 75 14.23 -44.92 10.95
C ASP A 75 13.54 -44.37 9.68
N LYS A 76 12.23 -44.60 9.49
CA LYS A 76 11.50 -44.07 8.32
C LYS A 76 11.33 -42.55 8.36
N ALA A 77 10.94 -41.98 9.49
CA ALA A 77 10.79 -40.53 9.66
C ALA A 77 12.15 -39.84 9.48
N GLU A 78 13.19 -40.37 10.11
CA GLU A 78 14.55 -39.86 10.02
C GLU A 78 15.09 -39.92 8.59
N LYS A 79 14.84 -41.03 7.87
CA LYS A 79 15.21 -41.16 6.46
C LYS A 79 14.53 -40.11 5.58
N LEU A 80 13.23 -39.85 5.77
CA LEU A 80 12.50 -38.83 5.01
C LEU A 80 12.96 -37.41 5.37
N HIS A 81 13.22 -37.15 6.65
CA HIS A 81 13.79 -35.87 7.10
C HIS A 81 15.19 -35.65 6.54
N ARG A 82 16.00 -36.71 6.45
CA ARG A 82 17.32 -36.67 5.84
C ARG A 82 17.22 -36.40 4.34
N GLU A 83 16.34 -37.09 3.63
CA GLU A 83 16.10 -36.87 2.20
C GLU A 83 15.62 -35.43 1.90
N LEU A 84 14.75 -34.89 2.75
CA LEU A 84 14.32 -33.49 2.67
C LEU A 84 15.51 -32.53 2.75
N LYS A 85 16.39 -32.71 3.75
CA LYS A 85 17.54 -31.82 3.98
C LYS A 85 18.64 -32.00 2.92
N GLU A 86 18.90 -33.23 2.49
CA GLU A 86 20.03 -33.56 1.61
C GLU A 86 19.70 -33.39 0.13
N ASN A 87 18.43 -33.59 -0.28
CA ASN A 87 18.07 -33.80 -1.68
C ASN A 87 16.77 -33.12 -2.11
N CYS A 88 16.16 -32.26 -1.29
CA CYS A 88 14.89 -31.60 -1.66
C CYS A 88 14.96 -30.06 -1.64
N LEU A 89 15.98 -29.44 -1.06
CA LEU A 89 16.03 -27.98 -0.86
C LEU A 89 17.21 -27.35 -1.59
N TRP A 90 16.92 -26.36 -2.45
CA TRP A 90 17.91 -25.58 -3.19
C TRP A 90 17.65 -24.08 -3.08
N ALA A 91 18.70 -23.29 -2.94
CA ALA A 91 18.58 -21.84 -2.96
C ALA A 91 19.85 -21.19 -3.50
N VAL A 92 19.71 -20.01 -4.08
CA VAL A 92 20.82 -19.17 -4.53
C VAL A 92 20.67 -17.77 -3.96
N GLU A 93 21.73 -17.24 -3.38
CA GLU A 93 21.82 -15.84 -2.96
C GLU A 93 23.14 -15.24 -3.47
N LYS A 94 23.05 -14.07 -4.09
CA LYS A 94 24.19 -13.42 -4.73
C LYS A 94 25.02 -12.59 -3.76
N ALA A 95 24.38 -11.95 -2.77
CA ALA A 95 25.06 -11.07 -1.85
C ALA A 95 25.72 -11.88 -0.71
N PRO A 96 27.06 -11.82 -0.54
CA PRO A 96 27.78 -12.68 0.40
C PRO A 96 27.29 -12.58 1.85
N ASP A 97 26.97 -11.37 2.32
CA ASP A 97 26.52 -11.16 3.71
C ASP A 97 25.11 -11.69 3.95
N VAL A 98 24.26 -11.65 2.92
CA VAL A 98 22.88 -12.11 3.00
C VAL A 98 22.84 -13.63 2.88
N TYR A 99 23.71 -14.20 2.03
CA TYR A 99 23.97 -15.64 1.97
C TYR A 99 24.37 -16.19 3.34
N LYS A 100 25.30 -15.53 4.05
CA LYS A 100 25.69 -15.94 5.43
C LYS A 100 24.49 -15.91 6.39
N LEU A 101 23.64 -14.89 6.31
CA LEU A 101 22.42 -14.82 7.13
C LEU A 101 21.44 -15.95 6.80
N ALA A 102 21.25 -16.28 5.53
CA ALA A 102 20.44 -17.43 5.12
C ALA A 102 21.02 -18.74 5.66
N LEU A 103 22.32 -18.96 5.52
CA LEU A 103 23.00 -20.14 6.03
C LEU A 103 22.82 -20.29 7.55
N MET A 104 23.02 -19.21 8.31
CA MET A 104 22.78 -19.20 9.75
C MET A 104 21.32 -19.50 10.09
N ASN A 105 20.37 -18.90 9.39
CA ASN A 105 18.94 -19.14 9.62
C ASN A 105 18.57 -20.61 9.39
N MET A 106 19.08 -21.22 8.33
CA MET A 106 18.82 -22.62 7.98
C MET A 106 19.37 -23.55 9.08
N ILE A 107 20.64 -23.33 9.49
CA ILE A 107 21.28 -24.10 10.58
C ILE A 107 20.48 -24.01 11.87
N LEU A 108 20.06 -22.80 12.28
CA LEU A 108 19.30 -22.59 13.52
C LEU A 108 17.93 -23.28 13.53
N HIS A 109 17.35 -23.54 12.36
CA HIS A 109 16.08 -24.26 12.24
C HIS A 109 16.28 -25.77 11.98
N ASN A 110 17.48 -26.29 12.27
CA ASN A 110 17.89 -27.68 12.07
C ASN A 110 17.87 -28.13 10.62
N ASP A 111 17.98 -27.21 9.68
CA ASP A 111 18.39 -27.49 8.31
C ASP A 111 19.93 -27.39 8.24
N GLY A 112 20.59 -28.52 8.03
CA GLY A 112 22.05 -28.59 8.03
C GLY A 112 22.67 -28.95 6.68
N LYS A 113 21.86 -29.20 5.64
CA LYS A 113 22.36 -29.81 4.39
C LYS A 113 21.72 -29.30 3.10
N SER A 114 20.82 -28.31 3.17
CA SER A 114 20.28 -27.68 1.97
C SER A 114 21.35 -27.18 1.02
N HIS A 115 21.06 -27.29 -0.27
CA HIS A 115 21.91 -26.81 -1.34
C HIS A 115 21.77 -25.29 -1.54
N LEU A 116 22.24 -24.51 -0.55
CA LEU A 116 22.31 -23.05 -0.57
C LEU A 116 23.65 -22.60 -1.16
N TYR A 117 23.62 -21.87 -2.28
CA TYR A 117 24.81 -21.42 -3.01
C TYR A 117 24.97 -19.90 -3.01
N GLU A 118 26.21 -19.44 -2.79
CA GLU A 118 26.61 -18.04 -3.02
C GLU A 118 26.93 -17.88 -4.52
N ALA A 119 25.93 -17.49 -5.32
CA ALA A 119 26.04 -17.45 -6.77
C ALA A 119 25.06 -16.46 -7.43
N ASP A 120 25.22 -16.22 -8.73
CA ASP A 120 24.31 -15.37 -9.51
C ASP A 120 23.36 -16.23 -10.36
N SER A 121 22.07 -16.30 -9.97
CA SER A 121 21.04 -17.03 -10.72
C SER A 121 20.78 -16.50 -12.13
N LEU A 122 21.32 -15.34 -12.49
CA LEU A 122 21.22 -14.75 -13.83
C LEU A 122 22.46 -14.99 -14.70
N ASP A 123 23.45 -15.76 -14.25
CA ASP A 123 24.62 -16.09 -15.06
C ASP A 123 24.38 -17.29 -16.01
N ASN A 124 25.34 -17.54 -16.91
CA ASN A 124 25.26 -18.65 -17.88
C ASN A 124 25.33 -20.03 -17.23
N ARG A 125 26.09 -20.16 -16.13
CA ARG A 125 26.23 -21.44 -15.43
C ARG A 125 24.91 -21.83 -14.79
N ALA A 126 24.25 -20.89 -14.12
CA ALA A 126 22.95 -21.05 -13.50
C ALA A 126 21.87 -21.44 -14.53
N GLN A 127 21.90 -20.87 -15.75
CA GLN A 127 20.94 -21.23 -16.81
C GLN A 127 21.11 -22.67 -17.31
N LEU A 128 22.28 -23.28 -17.12
CA LEU A 128 22.54 -24.68 -17.45
C LEU A 128 22.26 -25.60 -16.25
N GLU A 129 22.75 -25.22 -15.07
CA GLU A 129 22.72 -26.03 -13.85
C GLU A 129 21.31 -26.22 -13.27
N HIS A 130 20.47 -25.19 -13.35
CA HIS A 130 19.14 -25.19 -12.75
C HIS A 130 18.02 -25.54 -13.73
N LYS A 131 18.32 -25.69 -15.02
CA LYS A 131 17.32 -25.93 -16.07
C LYS A 131 16.57 -27.25 -15.85
N GLN A 132 15.25 -27.17 -15.82
CA GLN A 132 14.32 -28.30 -15.73
C GLN A 132 14.61 -29.28 -14.59
N LYS A 133 14.97 -28.76 -13.41
CA LYS A 133 15.42 -29.57 -12.27
C LYS A 133 14.40 -29.66 -11.13
N TYR A 134 13.52 -28.66 -11.00
CA TYR A 134 12.74 -28.46 -9.77
C TYR A 134 11.25 -28.70 -9.95
N ASN A 135 10.64 -29.32 -8.94
CA ASN A 135 9.19 -29.48 -8.82
C ASN A 135 8.55 -28.16 -8.42
N VAL A 136 9.11 -27.47 -7.42
CA VAL A 136 8.52 -26.27 -6.84
C VAL A 136 9.53 -25.14 -6.90
N VAL A 137 9.12 -23.98 -7.41
CA VAL A 137 9.92 -22.75 -7.34
C VAL A 137 9.16 -21.70 -6.54
N LEU A 138 9.75 -21.20 -5.46
CA LEU A 138 9.19 -20.16 -4.60
C LEU A 138 10.17 -18.99 -4.61
N SER A 139 9.72 -17.80 -4.99
CA SER A 139 10.67 -16.68 -5.02
C SER A 139 10.04 -15.30 -4.96
N ASN A 140 10.78 -14.38 -4.35
CA ASN A 140 10.56 -12.94 -4.49
C ASN A 140 11.84 -12.30 -5.08
N PRO A 141 12.00 -12.30 -6.42
CA PRO A 141 13.20 -11.77 -7.06
C PRO A 141 13.36 -10.26 -6.85
N PRO A 142 14.59 -9.73 -6.95
CA PRO A 142 14.84 -8.29 -6.86
C PRO A 142 14.11 -7.52 -7.98
N TYR A 143 13.83 -6.24 -7.71
CA TYR A 143 13.11 -5.36 -8.62
C TYR A 143 14.00 -4.26 -9.20
N GLY A 144 13.65 -3.78 -10.39
CA GLY A 144 14.29 -2.62 -11.01
C GLY A 144 15.36 -2.93 -12.07
N PRO A 145 16.11 -1.89 -12.48
CA PRO A 145 17.11 -2.01 -13.52
C PRO A 145 18.29 -2.87 -13.06
N LEU A 146 18.84 -3.63 -14.00
CA LEU A 146 20.00 -4.46 -13.75
C LEU A 146 21.29 -3.68 -14.06
N THR A 147 22.18 -3.53 -13.08
CA THR A 147 23.44 -2.78 -13.24
C THR A 147 24.60 -3.64 -13.75
N GLN A 148 24.51 -4.98 -13.65
CA GLN A 148 25.60 -5.86 -14.07
C GLN A 148 25.76 -5.90 -15.59
N SER A 149 27.01 -5.93 -16.05
CA SER A 149 27.35 -5.89 -17.47
C SER A 149 27.11 -7.22 -18.17
N ARG A 150 27.34 -8.34 -17.48
CA ARG A 150 27.20 -9.72 -18.00
C ARG A 150 25.99 -10.41 -17.39
N VAL A 151 25.19 -11.02 -18.26
CA VAL A 151 24.05 -11.89 -17.93
C VAL A 151 24.15 -13.16 -18.77
N GLY A 152 23.50 -14.22 -18.32
CA GLY A 152 23.35 -15.45 -19.06
C GLY A 152 22.50 -15.28 -20.32
N THR A 153 22.47 -16.33 -21.14
CA THR A 153 21.66 -16.38 -22.36
C THR A 153 20.19 -16.65 -22.02
N PHE A 154 19.32 -15.70 -22.32
CA PHE A 154 17.85 -15.82 -22.16
C PHE A 154 17.14 -15.76 -23.52
N ASP A 155 15.91 -16.27 -23.60
CA ASP A 155 15.11 -16.17 -24.83
C ASP A 155 14.85 -14.69 -25.19
N TYR A 156 14.60 -13.86 -24.18
CA TYR A 156 14.35 -12.43 -24.33
C TYR A 156 15.33 -11.63 -23.46
N HIS A 157 16.30 -10.99 -24.10
CA HIS A 157 17.36 -10.24 -23.43
C HIS A 157 16.88 -8.83 -23.07
N VAL A 158 16.48 -8.63 -21.81
CA VAL A 158 16.14 -7.33 -21.23
C VAL A 158 16.91 -7.15 -19.94
N LYS A 159 17.68 -6.06 -19.80
CA LYS A 159 18.48 -5.75 -18.59
C LYS A 159 17.62 -5.24 -17.44
N ARG A 160 16.64 -6.04 -17.01
CA ARG A 160 15.80 -5.81 -15.84
C ARG A 160 15.72 -7.10 -15.05
N PHE A 161 15.87 -7.00 -13.73
CA PHE A 161 15.82 -8.19 -12.87
C PHE A 161 14.53 -8.98 -13.10
N GLU A 162 13.39 -8.27 -13.13
CA GLU A 162 12.09 -8.93 -13.17
C GLU A 162 11.87 -9.73 -14.46
N ALA A 163 12.40 -9.26 -15.60
CA ALA A 163 12.31 -9.94 -16.89
C ALA A 163 13.19 -11.18 -16.97
N LEU A 164 14.38 -11.14 -16.38
CA LEU A 164 15.34 -12.25 -16.44
C LEU A 164 14.99 -13.34 -15.41
N PHE A 165 14.59 -12.94 -14.20
CA PHE A 165 14.20 -13.89 -13.16
C PHE A 165 12.95 -14.69 -13.52
N ILE A 166 11.92 -14.10 -14.12
CA ILE A 166 10.73 -14.86 -14.53
C ILE A 166 11.09 -15.93 -15.59
N GLN A 167 11.98 -15.60 -16.54
CA GLN A 167 12.48 -16.56 -17.53
C GLN A 167 13.33 -17.65 -16.88
N HIS A 168 14.18 -17.30 -15.92
CA HIS A 168 14.97 -18.27 -15.15
C HIS A 168 14.06 -19.25 -14.39
N ILE A 169 13.04 -18.74 -13.69
CA ILE A 169 12.07 -19.54 -12.92
C ILE A 169 11.30 -20.50 -13.83
N MET A 170 10.79 -20.00 -14.97
CA MET A 170 10.14 -20.84 -15.99
C MET A 170 11.07 -21.97 -16.45
N ASN A 171 12.31 -21.63 -16.79
CA ASN A 171 13.31 -22.60 -17.25
C ASN A 171 13.73 -23.60 -16.17
N ALA A 172 13.71 -23.20 -14.90
CA ALA A 172 14.11 -24.02 -13.77
C ALA A 172 13.10 -25.15 -13.46
N LEU A 173 11.82 -24.94 -13.74
CA LEU A 173 10.78 -25.95 -13.56
C LEU A 173 11.02 -27.17 -14.47
N LYS A 174 11.00 -28.36 -13.88
CA LYS A 174 10.98 -29.63 -14.62
C LYS A 174 9.57 -29.89 -15.19
N PHE A 175 9.47 -30.68 -16.26
CA PHE A 175 8.17 -31.11 -16.77
C PHE A 175 7.40 -31.88 -15.69
N SER A 176 6.08 -31.72 -15.66
CA SER A 176 5.25 -32.48 -14.72
C SER A 176 5.27 -33.96 -15.03
N GLU A 177 5.07 -34.77 -14.00
CA GLU A 177 4.97 -36.23 -14.09
C GLU A 177 3.50 -36.64 -13.92
N SER A 178 2.99 -37.48 -14.81
CA SER A 178 1.61 -37.97 -14.75
C SER A 178 1.34 -38.71 -13.42
N GLY A 179 0.18 -38.44 -12.81
CA GLY A 179 -0.21 -39.05 -11.53
C GLY A 179 0.48 -38.45 -10.29
N LYS A 180 1.34 -37.43 -10.46
CA LYS A 180 1.89 -36.64 -9.36
C LYS A 180 1.37 -35.21 -9.42
N LYS A 181 1.56 -34.48 -8.33
CA LYS A 181 1.28 -33.04 -8.29
C LYS A 181 2.13 -32.32 -9.35
N PRO A 182 1.55 -31.37 -10.12
CA PRO A 182 2.29 -30.66 -11.15
C PRO A 182 3.50 -29.88 -10.60
N SER A 183 4.55 -29.82 -11.42
CA SER A 183 5.67 -28.91 -11.18
C SER A 183 5.18 -27.47 -11.35
N ARG A 184 5.43 -26.60 -10.37
CA ARG A 184 4.77 -25.31 -10.23
C ARG A 184 5.68 -24.24 -9.63
N ALA A 185 5.44 -23.00 -10.01
CA ALA A 185 6.10 -21.84 -9.42
C ALA A 185 5.08 -20.91 -8.77
N VAL A 186 5.44 -20.38 -7.60
CA VAL A 186 4.73 -19.28 -6.94
C VAL A 186 5.71 -18.14 -6.75
N VAL A 187 5.53 -17.05 -7.50
CA VAL A 187 6.52 -15.97 -7.62
C VAL A 187 5.89 -14.60 -7.44
N ILE A 188 6.58 -13.70 -6.74
CA ILE A 188 6.21 -12.28 -6.68
C ILE A 188 6.85 -11.53 -7.85
N ILE A 189 6.06 -10.76 -8.57
CA ILE A 189 6.53 -9.88 -9.64
C ILE A 189 5.98 -8.46 -9.46
N LEU A 190 6.62 -7.49 -10.11
CA LEU A 190 6.02 -6.15 -10.25
C LEU A 190 4.84 -6.19 -11.21
N ASP A 191 3.77 -5.47 -10.86
CA ASP A 191 2.56 -5.33 -11.69
C ASP A 191 2.87 -4.90 -13.13
N LYS A 192 3.91 -4.07 -13.31
CA LYS A 192 4.35 -3.60 -14.63
C LYS A 192 4.59 -4.74 -15.62
N ILE A 193 5.13 -5.89 -15.19
CA ILE A 193 5.37 -7.04 -16.10
C ILE A 193 4.06 -7.56 -16.69
N LEU A 194 2.94 -7.42 -15.98
CA LEU A 194 1.64 -7.92 -16.42
C LEU A 194 1.09 -7.15 -17.62
N PHE A 195 1.42 -5.86 -17.76
CA PHE A 195 0.77 -4.98 -18.75
C PHE A 195 1.70 -4.12 -19.60
N ASP A 196 3.02 -4.14 -19.35
CA ASP A 196 3.97 -3.40 -20.17
C ASP A 196 3.88 -3.86 -21.64
N SER A 197 3.66 -2.91 -22.55
CA SER A 197 3.42 -3.15 -23.97
C SER A 197 4.69 -3.29 -24.81
N THR A 198 5.88 -3.15 -24.20
CA THR A 198 7.13 -3.42 -24.91
C THR A 198 7.18 -4.86 -25.39
N ARG A 199 7.76 -5.05 -26.59
CA ARG A 199 7.80 -6.35 -27.26
C ARG A 199 8.35 -7.46 -26.36
N ALA A 200 9.38 -7.17 -25.57
CA ALA A 200 10.01 -8.18 -24.74
C ALA A 200 9.11 -8.66 -23.58
N PHE A 201 8.48 -7.76 -22.83
CA PHE A 201 7.55 -8.16 -21.76
C PHE A 201 6.32 -8.88 -22.31
N LYS A 202 5.79 -8.42 -23.44
CA LYS A 202 4.72 -9.12 -24.15
C LYS A 202 5.11 -10.53 -24.57
N SER A 203 6.29 -10.71 -25.18
CA SER A 203 6.78 -12.03 -25.57
C SER A 203 6.99 -12.97 -24.38
N ILE A 204 7.47 -12.44 -23.25
CA ILE A 204 7.57 -13.22 -21.99
C ILE A 204 6.19 -13.69 -21.53
N ARG A 205 5.16 -12.81 -21.54
CA ARG A 205 3.78 -13.20 -21.19
C ARG A 205 3.20 -14.23 -22.15
N GLN A 206 3.43 -14.06 -23.45
CA GLN A 206 3.02 -15.05 -24.47
C GLN A 206 3.68 -16.41 -24.23
N LYS A 207 4.99 -16.42 -23.96
CA LYS A 207 5.73 -17.65 -23.61
C LYS A 207 5.16 -18.29 -22.35
N LEU A 208 4.90 -17.51 -21.30
CA LEU A 208 4.30 -17.99 -20.06
C LEU A 208 2.95 -18.67 -20.33
N LEU A 209 2.03 -17.99 -21.02
CA LEU A 209 0.69 -18.53 -21.28
C LEU A 209 0.70 -19.74 -22.21
N ARG A 210 1.66 -19.78 -23.14
CA ARG A 210 1.77 -20.86 -24.13
C ARG A 210 2.41 -22.11 -23.55
N GLU A 211 3.57 -21.97 -22.92
CA GLU A 211 4.39 -23.10 -22.44
C GLU A 211 4.04 -23.56 -21.02
N TYR A 212 3.34 -22.72 -20.25
CA TYR A 212 2.97 -22.99 -18.86
C TYR A 212 1.46 -22.75 -18.65
N ASN A 213 0.91 -23.39 -17.63
CA ASN A 213 -0.47 -23.22 -17.21
C ASN A 213 -0.52 -22.17 -16.09
N LEU A 214 -0.76 -20.91 -16.44
CA LEU A 214 -1.01 -19.86 -15.45
C LEU A 214 -2.39 -20.10 -14.83
N LYS A 215 -2.43 -20.50 -13.55
CA LYS A 215 -3.70 -20.83 -12.87
C LYS A 215 -4.22 -19.69 -12.02
N GLY A 216 -3.33 -18.88 -11.46
CA GLY A 216 -3.68 -17.87 -10.45
C GLY A 216 -2.83 -16.60 -10.54
N VAL A 217 -3.48 -15.45 -10.43
CA VAL A 217 -2.89 -14.12 -10.37
C VAL A 217 -3.49 -13.38 -9.16
N PHE A 218 -2.68 -13.15 -8.12
CA PHE A 218 -3.12 -12.50 -6.89
C PHE A 218 -2.55 -11.08 -6.84
N SER A 219 -3.39 -10.07 -7.10
CA SER A 219 -2.99 -8.67 -7.02
C SER A 219 -2.84 -8.27 -5.56
N MET A 220 -1.65 -7.82 -5.15
CA MET A 220 -1.40 -7.44 -3.76
C MET A 220 -1.59 -5.93 -3.57
N PRO A 221 -1.99 -5.46 -2.37
CA PRO A 221 -2.07 -4.03 -2.10
C PRO A 221 -0.71 -3.34 -2.24
N ALA A 222 -0.71 -2.10 -2.71
CA ALA A 222 0.48 -1.26 -2.61
C ALA A 222 0.80 -1.03 -1.11
N GLY A 223 2.05 -1.27 -0.72
CA GLY A 223 2.50 -1.06 0.67
C GLY A 223 2.62 -2.32 1.53
N ILE A 224 2.15 -3.47 1.04
CA ILE A 224 3.00 -4.65 0.85
C ILE A 224 4.30 -4.76 1.66
N PHE A 225 5.32 -4.17 1.07
CA PHE A 225 6.71 -4.26 1.46
C PHE A 225 7.21 -3.00 2.15
N GLN A 226 6.31 -2.14 2.67
CA GLN A 226 6.73 -0.98 3.47
C GLN A 226 7.44 -1.46 4.75
N PRO A 227 8.39 -0.69 5.31
CA PRO A 227 8.91 0.59 4.84
C PRO A 227 9.89 0.50 3.65
N TYR A 228 10.16 -0.71 3.16
CA TYR A 228 11.21 -0.93 2.16
C TYR A 228 10.78 -0.53 0.75
N SER A 229 9.53 -0.82 0.36
CA SER A 229 8.97 -0.42 -0.93
C SER A 229 7.47 -0.16 -0.90
N GLY A 230 7.06 0.86 -1.64
CA GLY A 230 5.64 1.17 -1.91
C GLY A 230 5.14 0.61 -3.25
N VAL A 231 5.98 -0.08 -4.03
CA VAL A 231 5.57 -0.62 -5.33
C VAL A 231 4.47 -1.66 -5.19
N LYS A 232 3.53 -1.65 -6.14
CA LYS A 232 2.48 -2.66 -6.25
C LYS A 232 3.04 -3.92 -6.91
N THR A 233 2.71 -5.06 -6.31
CA THR A 233 3.23 -6.38 -6.69
C THR A 233 2.10 -7.37 -6.86
N THR A 234 2.36 -8.43 -7.62
CA THR A 234 1.42 -9.52 -7.86
C THR A 234 2.10 -10.85 -7.60
N VAL A 235 1.38 -11.80 -6.99
CA VAL A 235 1.82 -13.20 -6.88
C VAL A 235 1.25 -13.98 -8.05
N LEU A 236 2.10 -14.67 -8.80
CA LEU A 236 1.71 -15.59 -9.86
C LEU A 236 1.84 -17.03 -9.40
N TYR A 237 0.86 -17.86 -9.73
CA TYR A 237 0.96 -19.32 -9.68
C TYR A 237 0.85 -19.88 -11.10
N PHE A 238 1.84 -20.65 -11.54
CA PHE A 238 1.79 -21.35 -12.81
C PHE A 238 2.47 -22.72 -12.76
N GLU A 239 2.02 -23.62 -13.63
CA GLU A 239 2.48 -25.02 -13.69
C GLU A 239 3.14 -25.32 -15.02
N LYS A 240 4.11 -26.22 -15.02
CA LYS A 240 4.66 -26.76 -16.26
C LYS A 240 3.87 -28.01 -16.66
N PRO A 241 3.41 -28.15 -17.90
CA PRO A 241 2.69 -29.36 -18.33
C PRO A 241 3.58 -30.60 -18.30
N THR A 242 3.01 -31.78 -18.51
CA THR A 242 3.82 -32.97 -18.83
C THR A 242 4.47 -32.80 -20.20
N LYS A 243 5.52 -33.59 -20.48
CA LYS A 243 6.21 -33.51 -21.76
C LYS A 243 5.29 -33.89 -22.93
N ASP A 244 4.41 -34.86 -22.73
CA ASP A 244 3.47 -35.31 -23.76
C ASP A 244 2.39 -34.25 -24.02
N GLN A 245 1.80 -33.67 -22.96
CA GLN A 245 0.88 -32.54 -23.09
C GLN A 245 1.53 -31.37 -23.83
N TRP A 246 2.78 -31.04 -23.50
CA TRP A 246 3.49 -29.97 -24.19
C TRP A 246 3.70 -30.25 -25.68
N ASN A 247 4.06 -31.48 -26.04
CA ASN A 247 4.24 -31.86 -27.44
C ASN A 247 2.94 -31.71 -28.23
N GLU A 248 1.81 -32.11 -27.64
CA GLU A 248 0.48 -31.99 -28.24
C GLU A 248 0.07 -30.52 -28.41
N ILE A 249 0.17 -29.72 -27.35
CA ILE A 249 -0.14 -28.28 -27.36
C ILE A 249 0.70 -27.55 -28.41
N LYS A 250 1.99 -27.90 -28.49
CA LYS A 250 2.92 -27.35 -29.48
C LYS A 250 2.52 -27.73 -30.91
N ALA A 251 2.15 -28.99 -31.15
CA ALA A 251 1.73 -29.47 -32.46
C ALA A 251 0.46 -28.77 -32.95
N ASN A 252 -0.47 -28.49 -32.04
CA ASN A 252 -1.73 -27.80 -32.34
C ASN A 252 -1.61 -26.27 -32.36
N ASN A 253 -0.41 -25.73 -32.15
CA ASN A 253 -0.16 -24.29 -32.01
C ASN A 253 -1.07 -23.61 -30.97
N ASP A 254 -1.35 -24.33 -29.89
CA ASP A 254 -2.29 -23.95 -28.84
C ASP A 254 -1.55 -23.41 -27.61
N TYR A 255 -2.30 -23.01 -26.58
CA TYR A 255 -1.82 -22.50 -25.30
C TYR A 255 -2.08 -23.50 -24.18
N THR A 256 -1.08 -23.69 -23.32
CA THR A 256 -1.22 -24.52 -22.11
C THR A 256 -2.18 -23.87 -21.10
N THR A 257 -2.12 -22.55 -20.96
CA THR A 257 -3.09 -21.80 -20.16
C THR A 257 -4.44 -21.79 -20.86
N LYS A 258 -5.49 -22.24 -20.18
CA LYS A 258 -6.88 -22.22 -20.68
C LYS A 258 -7.75 -21.20 -19.96
N GLN A 259 -7.61 -21.13 -18.63
CA GLN A 259 -8.38 -20.21 -17.80
C GLN A 259 -7.55 -19.81 -16.58
N VAL A 260 -7.65 -18.55 -16.18
CA VAL A 260 -6.87 -17.93 -15.11
C VAL A 260 -7.81 -17.38 -14.04
N LEU A 261 -7.54 -17.71 -12.78
CA LEU A 261 -8.17 -17.07 -11.62
C LEU A 261 -7.43 -15.78 -11.27
N PHE A 262 -8.16 -14.69 -11.16
CA PHE A 262 -7.68 -13.44 -10.60
C PHE A 262 -8.27 -13.24 -9.21
N PHE A 263 -7.43 -12.84 -8.27
CA PHE A 263 -7.84 -12.51 -6.90
C PHE A 263 -7.25 -11.15 -6.50
N ASP A 264 -8.09 -10.21 -6.09
CA ASP A 264 -7.68 -8.91 -5.57
C ASP A 264 -7.54 -8.97 -4.04
N VAL A 265 -6.31 -9.07 -3.55
CA VAL A 265 -6.04 -9.01 -2.11
C VAL A 265 -6.19 -7.54 -1.70
N LYS A 266 -7.22 -7.21 -0.91
CA LYS A 266 -7.50 -5.84 -0.45
C LYS A 266 -6.75 -5.53 0.85
N SER A 267 -6.59 -6.54 1.70
CA SER A 267 -5.82 -6.45 2.94
C SER A 267 -4.97 -7.71 3.13
N ASP A 268 -3.71 -7.51 3.53
CA ASP A 268 -2.84 -8.58 3.98
C ASP A 268 -2.79 -8.70 5.52
N GLY A 269 -3.74 -8.06 6.22
CA GLY A 269 -3.86 -8.05 7.67
C GLY A 269 -3.00 -7.02 8.40
N PHE A 270 -2.28 -6.16 7.68
CA PHE A 270 -1.48 -5.06 8.24
C PHE A 270 -1.85 -3.72 7.61
N THR A 271 -1.63 -2.62 8.34
CA THR A 271 -1.74 -1.28 7.77
C THR A 271 -0.73 -1.13 6.65
N LEU A 272 -1.13 -0.58 5.51
CA LEU A 272 -0.25 -0.36 4.35
C LEU A 272 0.66 0.88 4.51
N SER A 273 0.79 1.39 5.74
CA SER A 273 1.70 2.49 6.09
C SER A 273 3.12 1.98 6.33
N THR A 274 4.08 2.90 6.37
CA THR A 274 5.49 2.65 6.71
C THR A 274 5.68 1.83 7.99
N GLN A 275 4.76 1.95 8.96
CA GLN A 275 4.85 1.27 10.25
C GLN A 275 4.30 -0.16 10.25
N ARG A 276 3.54 -0.58 9.21
CA ARG A 276 3.02 -1.95 9.07
C ARG A 276 2.47 -2.54 10.38
N ARG A 277 1.48 -1.86 11.01
CA ARG A 277 0.84 -2.34 12.25
C ARG A 277 -0.22 -3.40 11.93
N PRO A 278 -0.36 -4.48 12.70
CA PRO A 278 -1.46 -5.42 12.50
C PRO A 278 -2.84 -4.76 12.61
N ILE A 279 -3.76 -5.16 11.74
CA ILE A 279 -5.16 -4.72 11.76
C ILE A 279 -5.97 -5.74 12.58
N ASN A 280 -6.82 -5.28 13.51
CA ASN A 280 -7.69 -6.13 14.36
C ASN A 280 -6.98 -7.01 15.40
N ARG A 281 -5.81 -6.61 15.92
CA ARG A 281 -5.13 -7.31 17.03
C ARG A 281 -4.77 -8.77 16.74
N THR A 282 -4.65 -9.18 15.47
CA THR A 282 -4.36 -10.55 14.98
C THR A 282 -3.03 -11.17 15.43
N PHE A 283 -2.33 -10.56 16.38
CA PHE A 283 -1.08 -11.05 16.98
C PHE A 283 -1.08 -10.93 18.52
N GLN A 284 -2.26 -10.93 19.16
CA GLN A 284 -2.40 -10.95 20.62
C GLN A 284 -2.62 -12.38 21.13
N GLY A 285 -1.78 -12.84 22.06
CA GLY A 285 -1.82 -14.15 22.71
C GLY A 285 -0.47 -14.48 23.37
N ASP A 286 -0.45 -15.45 24.29
CA ASP A 286 0.77 -15.82 25.05
C ASP A 286 1.84 -16.52 24.19
N GLU A 287 1.44 -17.08 23.04
CA GLU A 287 2.32 -17.65 22.01
C GLU A 287 1.88 -17.17 20.60
N PRO A 288 2.25 -15.96 20.16
CA PRO A 288 1.86 -15.48 18.84
C PRO A 288 2.61 -16.27 17.76
N ASN A 289 1.92 -17.22 17.12
CA ASN A 289 2.44 -17.89 15.93
C ASN A 289 2.40 -16.91 14.76
N ILE A 290 3.57 -16.41 14.35
CA ILE A 290 3.69 -15.49 13.21
C ILE A 290 3.20 -16.09 11.88
N TYR A 291 2.98 -17.40 11.85
CA TYR A 291 2.42 -18.15 10.73
C TYR A 291 0.91 -18.45 10.88
N GLU A 292 0.30 -18.31 12.06
CA GLU A 292 -1.14 -18.54 12.33
C GLU A 292 -1.62 -17.57 13.45
N PRO A 293 -2.42 -16.52 13.17
CA PRO A 293 -3.76 -16.66 12.61
C PRO A 293 -4.04 -15.74 11.39
N PRO A 294 -5.17 -15.96 10.67
CA PRO A 294 -5.43 -15.43 9.32
C PRO A 294 -5.33 -13.89 9.20
N CYS A 295 -4.31 -13.41 8.50
CA CYS A 295 -4.11 -11.98 8.26
C CYS A 295 -4.83 -11.54 6.96
N GLY A 296 -5.89 -10.74 7.11
CA GLY A 296 -6.62 -10.14 5.99
C GLY A 296 -7.24 -11.19 5.04
N ASP A 297 -7.07 -10.97 3.73
CA ASP A 297 -7.68 -11.78 2.68
C ASP A 297 -6.86 -13.02 2.28
N LEU A 298 -5.59 -13.13 2.70
CA LEU A 298 -4.68 -14.20 2.27
C LEU A 298 -5.26 -15.62 2.49
N PRO A 299 -5.93 -15.91 3.62
CA PRO A 299 -6.48 -17.24 3.89
C PRO A 299 -7.72 -17.53 3.04
N LYS A 300 -8.54 -16.50 2.74
CA LYS A 300 -9.61 -16.60 1.74
C LYS A 300 -9.01 -16.92 0.37
N ALA A 301 -7.92 -16.24 -0.02
CA ALA A 301 -7.24 -16.47 -1.30
C ALA A 301 -6.71 -17.91 -1.42
N VAL A 302 -6.04 -18.44 -0.39
CA VAL A 302 -5.57 -19.85 -0.39
C VAL A 302 -6.75 -20.81 -0.50
N LYS A 303 -7.80 -20.62 0.30
CA LYS A 303 -8.99 -21.49 0.28
C LYS A 303 -9.64 -21.50 -1.11
N VAL A 304 -9.93 -20.33 -1.65
CA VAL A 304 -10.56 -20.18 -2.98
C VAL A 304 -9.67 -20.80 -4.04
N PHE A 305 -8.35 -20.58 -3.99
CA PHE A 305 -7.44 -21.15 -4.97
C PHE A 305 -7.34 -22.68 -4.91
N LYS A 306 -7.33 -23.29 -3.72
CA LYS A 306 -7.38 -24.75 -3.57
C LYS A 306 -8.67 -25.32 -4.15
N GLU A 307 -9.80 -24.64 -3.97
CA GLU A 307 -11.09 -25.03 -4.56
C GLU A 307 -11.12 -24.83 -6.08
N TRP A 308 -10.44 -23.80 -6.59
CA TRP A 308 -10.25 -23.56 -8.02
C TRP A 308 -9.47 -24.68 -8.70
N LEU A 309 -8.35 -25.13 -8.09
CA LEU A 309 -7.57 -26.25 -8.60
C LEU A 309 -8.42 -27.53 -8.65
N LYS A 310 -9.18 -27.83 -7.59
CA LYS A 310 -10.12 -28.97 -7.58
C LYS A 310 -11.20 -28.86 -8.65
N ALA A 311 -11.71 -27.66 -8.91
CA ALA A 311 -12.73 -27.44 -9.93
C ALA A 311 -12.17 -27.69 -11.33
N LEU A 312 -10.91 -27.28 -11.59
CA LEU A 312 -10.21 -27.58 -12.83
C LEU A 312 -10.00 -29.09 -13.02
N ASP A 313 -9.54 -29.79 -11.99
CA ASP A 313 -9.25 -31.22 -12.07
C ASP A 313 -10.52 -32.07 -12.26
N ASN A 314 -11.64 -31.66 -11.67
CA ASN A 314 -12.92 -32.38 -11.74
C ASN A 314 -13.87 -31.87 -12.82
N GLY A 315 -13.48 -30.87 -13.63
CA GLY A 315 -14.35 -30.27 -14.64
C GLY A 315 -15.55 -29.49 -14.09
N LYS A 316 -15.51 -29.07 -12.81
CA LYS A 316 -16.60 -28.38 -12.08
C LYS A 316 -16.46 -26.87 -12.08
N ILE A 317 -16.09 -26.29 -13.22
CA ILE A 317 -15.79 -24.85 -13.35
C ILE A 317 -17.03 -24.00 -13.10
N GLU A 318 -18.20 -24.40 -13.59
CA GLU A 318 -19.45 -23.62 -13.41
C GLU A 318 -19.90 -23.60 -11.95
N GLU A 319 -19.85 -24.74 -11.24
CA GLU A 319 -20.12 -24.79 -9.79
C GLU A 319 -19.16 -23.89 -9.00
N PHE A 320 -17.89 -23.81 -9.41
CA PHE A 320 -16.91 -22.91 -8.79
C PHE A 320 -17.26 -21.45 -9.04
N LYS A 321 -17.62 -21.09 -10.27
CA LYS A 321 -18.01 -19.73 -10.65
C LYS A 321 -19.19 -19.24 -9.80
N GLU A 322 -20.27 -20.02 -9.73
CA GLU A 322 -21.46 -19.68 -8.95
C GLU A 322 -21.16 -19.44 -7.47
N LYS A 323 -20.19 -20.18 -6.92
CA LYS A 323 -19.87 -20.14 -5.49
C LYS A 323 -18.87 -19.07 -5.10
N TYR A 324 -17.89 -18.77 -5.94
CA TYR A 324 -16.71 -17.98 -5.55
C TYR A 324 -16.43 -16.76 -6.43
N VAL A 325 -16.93 -16.71 -7.67
CA VAL A 325 -16.67 -15.57 -8.56
C VAL A 325 -17.67 -14.46 -8.26
N ASP A 326 -17.21 -13.43 -7.54
CA ASP A 326 -18.00 -12.27 -7.15
C ASP A 326 -17.78 -11.05 -8.06
N ASN A 327 -16.82 -11.12 -8.98
CA ASN A 327 -16.38 -10.02 -9.83
C ASN A 327 -16.04 -8.72 -9.06
N GLU A 328 -15.77 -8.84 -7.76
CA GLU A 328 -15.32 -7.76 -6.90
C GLU A 328 -13.89 -8.00 -6.41
N GLN A 329 -13.68 -9.19 -5.87
CA GLN A 329 -12.43 -9.71 -5.38
C GLN A 329 -11.93 -10.88 -6.23
N ILE A 330 -12.83 -11.65 -6.85
CA ILE A 330 -12.50 -12.90 -7.55
C ILE A 330 -13.18 -12.91 -8.92
N TRP A 331 -12.39 -13.13 -9.98
CA TRP A 331 -12.92 -13.29 -11.35
C TRP A 331 -12.05 -14.23 -12.19
N LEU A 332 -12.59 -14.67 -13.33
CA LEU A 332 -11.92 -15.58 -14.26
C LEU A 332 -11.76 -14.92 -15.63
N ALA A 333 -10.67 -15.27 -16.32
CA ALA A 333 -10.51 -15.01 -17.75
C ALA A 333 -10.11 -16.29 -18.47
N ASP A 334 -10.71 -16.55 -19.63
CA ASP A 334 -10.21 -17.57 -20.54
C ASP A 334 -9.06 -17.05 -21.42
N ILE A 335 -8.35 -17.96 -22.07
CA ILE A 335 -7.21 -17.63 -22.91
C ILE A 335 -7.60 -16.79 -24.14
N GLU A 336 -8.82 -16.91 -24.65
CA GLU A 336 -9.27 -16.12 -25.80
C GLU A 336 -9.48 -14.66 -25.40
N GLU A 337 -10.12 -14.40 -24.26
CA GLU A 337 -10.26 -13.08 -23.67
C GLU A 337 -8.88 -12.45 -23.39
N ILE A 338 -7.90 -13.25 -22.95
CA ILE A 338 -6.52 -12.78 -22.73
C ILE A 338 -5.82 -12.41 -24.05
N LYS A 339 -6.03 -13.19 -25.11
CA LYS A 339 -5.49 -12.90 -26.45
C LYS A 339 -6.08 -11.62 -27.03
N GLU A 340 -7.39 -11.42 -26.90
CA GLU A 340 -8.08 -10.19 -27.33
C GLU A 340 -7.53 -8.93 -26.66
N LYS A 341 -7.10 -9.05 -25.40
CA LYS A 341 -6.48 -7.96 -24.62
C LYS A 341 -4.97 -7.93 -24.75
N ASP A 342 -4.45 -8.44 -25.86
CA ASP A 342 -3.04 -8.37 -26.23
C ASP A 342 -2.09 -9.04 -25.21
N PHE A 343 -2.54 -10.14 -24.61
CA PHE A 343 -1.82 -10.87 -23.56
C PHE A 343 -1.51 -10.02 -22.33
N ASN A 344 -2.30 -8.97 -22.08
CA ASN A 344 -2.15 -8.11 -20.92
C ASN A 344 -2.78 -8.79 -19.69
N LEU A 345 -1.97 -9.15 -18.71
CA LEU A 345 -2.40 -9.87 -17.51
C LEU A 345 -2.79 -8.94 -16.35
N ASN A 346 -3.05 -7.65 -16.61
CA ASN A 346 -3.56 -6.74 -15.58
C ASN A 346 -4.93 -7.26 -15.07
N PRO A 347 -5.04 -7.61 -13.78
CA PRO A 347 -6.27 -8.18 -13.23
C PRO A 347 -7.51 -7.34 -13.53
N GLY A 348 -7.40 -6.01 -13.43
CA GLY A 348 -8.53 -5.09 -13.61
C GLY A 348 -9.18 -5.12 -15.01
N LEU A 349 -8.50 -5.67 -16.02
CA LEU A 349 -9.06 -5.81 -17.37
C LEU A 349 -10.09 -6.92 -17.47
N TYR A 350 -9.97 -7.96 -16.64
CA TYR A 350 -10.80 -9.18 -16.70
C TYR A 350 -11.89 -9.20 -15.65
N ARG A 351 -11.91 -8.19 -14.78
CA ARG A 351 -13.00 -7.99 -13.85
C ARG A 351 -14.24 -7.69 -14.68
N LYS A 352 -15.05 -8.71 -14.90
CA LYS A 352 -16.37 -8.57 -15.52
C LYS A 352 -17.19 -7.90 -14.46
N VAL A 353 -17.11 -6.57 -14.37
CA VAL A 353 -18.06 -5.82 -13.59
C VAL A 353 -19.41 -6.16 -14.20
N GLU A 354 -20.07 -7.18 -13.66
CA GLU A 354 -21.51 -7.21 -13.62
C GLU A 354 -21.82 -5.91 -12.90
N ARG A 355 -22.05 -4.87 -13.71
CA ARG A 355 -22.78 -3.71 -13.26
C ARG A 355 -24.11 -4.32 -12.87
N GLY A 356 -24.21 -4.79 -11.62
CA GLY A 356 -25.38 -5.48 -11.09
C GLY A 356 -26.57 -4.66 -11.54
N LYS A 357 -27.55 -5.32 -12.20
CA LYS A 357 -28.69 -4.71 -12.91
C LYS A 357 -28.60 -3.20 -12.89
N VAL A 358 -27.84 -2.65 -13.85
CA VAL A 358 -27.37 -1.28 -13.80
C VAL A 358 -28.44 -0.37 -13.22
N LYS A 359 -28.28 0.05 -11.94
CA LYS A 359 -29.38 0.68 -11.20
C LYS A 359 -29.96 1.85 -11.99
N TRP A 360 -29.07 2.54 -12.71
CA TRP A 360 -29.33 3.67 -13.58
C TRP A 360 -28.73 3.43 -14.97
N GLU A 361 -29.38 3.93 -16.01
CA GLU A 361 -28.81 3.95 -17.36
C GLU A 361 -27.48 4.71 -17.38
N TRP A 362 -26.50 4.27 -18.17
CA TRP A 362 -25.24 4.98 -18.34
C TRP A 362 -25.20 5.69 -19.67
N VAL A 363 -25.07 7.01 -19.63
CA VAL A 363 -25.04 7.89 -20.79
C VAL A 363 -23.66 8.54 -20.93
N ARG A 364 -23.28 8.94 -22.14
CA ARG A 364 -22.06 9.73 -22.34
C ARG A 364 -22.34 11.19 -22.03
N LEU A 365 -21.39 11.89 -21.40
CA LEU A 365 -21.53 13.33 -21.16
C LEU A 365 -21.85 14.11 -22.44
N GLY A 366 -21.23 13.77 -23.57
CA GLY A 366 -21.49 14.46 -24.84
C GLY A 366 -22.88 14.26 -25.42
N GLU A 367 -23.68 13.30 -24.91
CA GLU A 367 -25.06 13.04 -25.34
C GLU A 367 -26.08 13.91 -24.57
N ILE A 368 -25.74 14.31 -23.33
CA ILE A 368 -26.66 15.02 -22.42
C ILE A 368 -26.14 16.39 -21.97
N CYS A 369 -24.89 16.74 -22.29
CA CYS A 369 -24.27 18.00 -21.91
C CYS A 369 -23.61 18.72 -23.09
N GLU A 370 -23.70 20.04 -23.07
CA GLU A 370 -22.86 20.93 -23.85
C GLU A 370 -21.47 20.98 -23.22
N VAL A 371 -20.45 20.54 -23.97
CA VAL A 371 -19.05 20.58 -23.54
C VAL A 371 -18.27 21.48 -24.50
N GLU A 372 -17.88 22.65 -23.99
CA GLU A 372 -17.27 23.72 -24.76
C GLU A 372 -15.92 24.15 -24.18
N LYS A 373 -15.03 24.66 -25.02
CA LYS A 373 -13.78 25.28 -24.57
C LYS A 373 -14.04 26.73 -24.17
N GLY A 374 -13.37 27.19 -23.11
CA GLY A 374 -13.34 28.61 -22.75
C GLY A 374 -12.64 29.49 -23.78
N THR A 375 -12.74 30.80 -23.56
CA THR A 375 -12.23 31.83 -24.46
C THR A 375 -10.99 32.48 -23.88
N SER A 376 -9.89 32.52 -24.64
CA SER A 376 -8.68 33.21 -24.21
C SER A 376 -8.93 34.71 -24.07
N ILE A 377 -8.52 35.29 -22.93
CA ILE A 377 -8.53 36.73 -22.68
C ILE A 377 -7.10 37.19 -22.42
N THR A 378 -6.70 38.29 -23.08
CA THR A 378 -5.36 38.88 -22.90
C THR A 378 -5.39 39.96 -21.84
N LYS A 379 -4.26 40.23 -21.17
CA LYS A 379 -4.15 41.24 -20.11
C LYS A 379 -4.67 42.63 -20.53
N ALA A 380 -4.50 43.00 -21.80
CA ALA A 380 -4.98 44.28 -22.33
C ALA A 380 -6.52 44.39 -22.44
N LYS A 381 -7.25 43.27 -22.47
CA LYS A 381 -8.72 43.22 -22.56
C LYS A 381 -9.40 43.06 -21.21
N VAL A 382 -8.63 42.86 -20.13
CA VAL A 382 -9.18 42.72 -18.78
C VAL A 382 -9.65 44.08 -18.28
N LYS A 383 -10.96 44.19 -18.10
CA LYS A 383 -11.62 45.30 -17.41
C LYS A 383 -11.90 44.91 -15.94
N PRO A 384 -11.61 45.77 -14.95
CA PRO A 384 -11.94 45.50 -13.55
C PRO A 384 -13.44 45.24 -13.35
N GLY A 385 -13.77 44.24 -12.53
CA GLY A 385 -15.14 43.87 -12.14
C GLY A 385 -15.13 42.64 -11.24
N ASP A 386 -16.30 42.05 -10.99
CA ASP A 386 -16.48 40.99 -9.98
C ASP A 386 -16.69 39.59 -10.58
N ILE A 387 -16.60 39.43 -11.90
CA ILE A 387 -16.76 38.13 -12.57
C ILE A 387 -15.45 37.34 -12.47
N PRO A 388 -15.45 36.14 -11.87
CA PRO A 388 -14.23 35.35 -11.74
C PRO A 388 -13.79 34.78 -13.10
N VAL A 389 -12.51 34.93 -13.42
CA VAL A 389 -11.89 34.36 -14.61
C VAL A 389 -11.29 32.99 -14.28
N ILE A 390 -11.87 31.94 -14.85
CA ILE A 390 -11.50 30.55 -14.56
C ILE A 390 -10.52 30.03 -15.62
N ALA A 391 -9.34 29.61 -15.18
CA ALA A 391 -8.25 29.13 -16.03
C ALA A 391 -7.75 27.74 -15.57
N GLY A 392 -6.47 27.41 -15.83
CA GLY A 392 -5.86 26.13 -15.48
C GLY A 392 -5.59 25.88 -13.97
N GLY A 393 -5.97 26.82 -13.09
CA GLY A 393 -5.73 26.75 -11.64
C GLY A 393 -6.92 26.26 -10.82
N GLN A 394 -6.69 26.05 -9.51
CA GLN A 394 -7.76 25.68 -8.56
C GLN A 394 -8.57 26.89 -8.05
N GLN A 395 -8.03 28.09 -8.16
CA GLN A 395 -8.68 29.34 -7.78
C GLN A 395 -8.89 30.20 -9.04
N PRO A 396 -9.85 31.14 -9.03
CA PRO A 396 -9.94 32.16 -10.08
C PRO A 396 -8.59 32.84 -10.30
N ALA A 397 -8.21 33.05 -11.56
CA ALA A 397 -6.92 33.66 -11.88
C ALA A 397 -6.90 35.16 -11.54
N TYR A 398 -8.03 35.83 -11.77
CA TYR A 398 -8.32 37.23 -11.49
C TYR A 398 -9.81 37.48 -11.80
N TYR A 399 -10.26 38.74 -11.74
CA TYR A 399 -11.64 39.13 -12.00
C TYR A 399 -11.78 40.04 -13.22
N HIS A 400 -12.95 40.00 -13.85
CA HIS A 400 -13.33 40.74 -15.04
C HIS A 400 -14.73 41.35 -14.89
N SER A 401 -15.09 42.34 -15.73
CA SER A 401 -16.42 42.95 -15.72
C SER A 401 -17.47 42.17 -16.52
N GLU A 402 -17.05 41.30 -17.43
CA GLU A 402 -17.94 40.58 -18.36
C GLU A 402 -17.85 39.08 -18.11
N ALA A 403 -18.99 38.39 -18.19
CA ALA A 403 -19.08 36.93 -18.14
C ALA A 403 -19.23 36.37 -19.56
N ASN A 404 -18.76 35.14 -19.76
CA ASN A 404 -19.04 34.39 -20.98
C ASN A 404 -19.85 33.12 -20.71
N ARG A 405 -20.22 32.86 -19.45
CA ARG A 405 -21.18 31.83 -19.02
C ARG A 405 -22.03 32.41 -17.90
N ASP A 406 -23.33 32.14 -17.94
CA ASP A 406 -24.33 32.74 -17.03
C ASP A 406 -24.44 32.05 -15.66
N GLY A 407 -23.61 31.04 -15.39
CA GLY A 407 -23.66 30.21 -14.18
C GLY A 407 -24.42 28.89 -14.39
N ASN A 408 -24.60 28.16 -13.28
CA ASN A 408 -24.96 26.73 -13.26
C ASN A 408 -24.10 25.94 -14.27
N VAL A 409 -22.79 26.05 -14.11
CA VAL A 409 -21.80 25.51 -15.06
C VAL A 409 -20.68 24.82 -14.31
N ILE A 410 -20.24 23.68 -14.86
CA ILE A 410 -19.09 22.94 -14.39
C ILE A 410 -17.88 23.39 -15.19
N THR A 411 -16.74 23.60 -14.56
CA THR A 411 -15.47 23.85 -15.25
C THR A 411 -14.50 22.71 -14.99
N VAL A 412 -13.74 22.33 -16.02
CA VAL A 412 -12.61 21.41 -15.94
C VAL A 412 -11.37 22.13 -16.44
N SER A 413 -10.36 22.33 -15.59
CA SER A 413 -9.12 23.02 -15.98
C SER A 413 -8.48 22.35 -17.21
N ALA A 414 -8.15 23.12 -18.24
CA ALA A 414 -7.75 22.56 -19.53
C ALA A 414 -6.24 22.24 -19.59
N SER A 415 -5.40 23.06 -18.95
CA SER A 415 -3.94 22.93 -18.97
C SER A 415 -3.29 23.16 -17.60
N GLY A 416 -2.00 22.80 -17.50
CA GLY A 416 -1.17 23.06 -16.33
C GLY A 416 -1.24 21.95 -15.28
N ALA A 417 -0.57 22.14 -14.13
CA ALA A 417 -0.44 21.11 -13.09
C ALA A 417 -1.79 20.57 -12.58
N TYR A 418 -2.87 21.35 -12.72
CA TYR A 418 -4.22 20.99 -12.31
C TYR A 418 -5.15 20.64 -13.48
N ALA A 419 -4.63 20.41 -14.69
CA ALA A 419 -5.44 19.99 -15.84
C ALA A 419 -6.34 18.80 -15.46
N GLY A 420 -7.66 18.93 -15.64
CA GLY A 420 -8.65 17.95 -15.18
C GLY A 420 -9.36 18.30 -13.86
N PHE A 421 -8.97 19.38 -13.16
CA PHE A 421 -9.62 19.78 -11.92
C PHE A 421 -11.06 20.24 -12.15
N VAL A 422 -12.01 19.63 -11.44
CA VAL A 422 -13.46 19.86 -11.61
C VAL A 422 -13.97 20.84 -10.56
N GLN A 423 -14.69 21.87 -11.00
CA GLN A 423 -15.39 22.84 -10.15
C GLN A 423 -16.80 23.10 -10.67
N TYR A 424 -17.65 23.66 -9.81
CA TYR A 424 -19.02 24.08 -10.14
C TYR A 424 -19.23 25.52 -9.73
N PHE A 425 -19.89 26.29 -10.59
CA PHE A 425 -20.22 27.68 -10.37
C PHE A 425 -21.73 27.90 -10.55
N SER A 426 -22.40 28.32 -9.49
CA SER A 426 -23.81 28.75 -9.54
C SER A 426 -23.99 30.16 -10.09
N THR A 427 -22.93 30.98 -10.08
CA THR A 427 -22.92 32.36 -10.55
C THR A 427 -22.25 32.50 -11.92
N PRO A 428 -22.45 33.62 -12.63
CA PRO A 428 -21.75 33.88 -13.88
C PRO A 428 -20.22 33.86 -13.73
N ILE A 429 -19.54 33.35 -14.76
CA ILE A 429 -18.07 33.26 -14.82
C ILE A 429 -17.54 33.69 -16.18
N PHE A 430 -16.25 33.97 -16.24
CA PHE A 430 -15.51 34.03 -17.50
C PHE A 430 -14.61 32.79 -17.63
N ALA A 431 -15.05 31.80 -18.39
CA ALA A 431 -14.27 30.60 -18.70
C ALA A 431 -13.16 30.94 -19.71
N SER A 432 -11.90 30.79 -19.29
CA SER A 432 -10.72 31.02 -20.13
C SER A 432 -9.98 29.71 -20.45
N ASP A 433 -8.93 29.35 -19.71
CA ASP A 433 -8.18 28.11 -19.92
C ASP A 433 -8.82 26.91 -19.19
N CYS A 434 -10.09 26.66 -19.50
CA CYS A 434 -10.85 25.52 -18.99
C CYS A 434 -11.86 25.03 -20.05
N SER A 435 -12.37 23.82 -19.86
CA SER A 435 -13.57 23.32 -20.54
C SER A 435 -14.78 23.56 -19.64
N THR A 436 -15.90 23.96 -20.21
CA THR A 436 -17.18 24.11 -19.51
C THR A 436 -18.10 22.95 -19.86
N ILE A 437 -18.86 22.46 -18.88
CA ILE A 437 -19.87 21.41 -19.04
C ILE A 437 -21.18 21.91 -18.43
N LYS A 438 -22.26 21.89 -19.19
CA LYS A 438 -23.61 22.24 -18.74
C LYS A 438 -24.62 21.26 -19.33
N SER A 439 -25.62 20.86 -18.56
CA SER A 439 -26.69 19.99 -19.06
C SER A 439 -27.45 20.67 -20.21
N CYS A 440 -27.77 19.91 -21.24
CA CYS A 440 -28.64 20.37 -22.32
C CYS A 440 -30.10 20.53 -21.87
N ASP A 441 -30.52 19.77 -20.84
CA ASP A 441 -31.88 19.75 -20.31
C ASP A 441 -31.88 19.46 -18.80
N GLU A 442 -32.10 20.49 -17.99
CA GLU A 442 -32.17 20.38 -16.51
C GLU A 442 -33.42 19.61 -16.03
N SER A 443 -34.42 19.38 -16.88
CA SER A 443 -35.57 18.53 -16.55
C SER A 443 -35.27 17.04 -16.70
N ALA A 444 -34.15 16.69 -17.35
CA ALA A 444 -33.69 15.31 -17.52
C ALA A 444 -32.40 15.02 -16.71
N ALA A 445 -31.44 15.93 -16.73
CA ALA A 445 -30.15 15.78 -16.06
C ALA A 445 -29.74 17.07 -15.36
N LEU A 446 -29.58 17.02 -14.04
CA LEU A 446 -29.17 18.21 -13.28
C LEU A 446 -27.66 18.47 -13.49
N THR A 447 -27.29 19.68 -13.90
CA THR A 447 -25.86 20.05 -14.00
C THR A 447 -25.15 19.84 -12.66
N LYS A 448 -25.82 20.13 -11.54
CA LYS A 448 -25.25 19.93 -10.20
C LYS A 448 -25.11 18.47 -9.81
N PHE A 449 -25.99 17.58 -10.28
CA PHE A 449 -25.80 16.14 -10.12
C PHE A 449 -24.57 15.67 -10.89
N ILE A 450 -24.47 16.06 -12.17
CA ILE A 450 -23.32 15.75 -13.03
C ILE A 450 -22.02 16.22 -12.39
N PHE A 451 -22.00 17.42 -11.81
CA PHE A 451 -20.86 17.94 -11.06
C PHE A 451 -20.37 16.95 -9.99
N TYR A 452 -21.26 16.48 -9.11
CA TYR A 452 -20.87 15.57 -8.04
C TYR A 452 -20.36 14.22 -8.58
N VAL A 453 -20.94 13.72 -9.66
CA VAL A 453 -20.45 12.51 -10.33
C VAL A 453 -19.04 12.70 -10.87
N LEU A 454 -18.79 13.81 -11.57
CA LEU A 454 -17.46 14.13 -12.09
C LEU A 454 -16.46 14.41 -10.98
N LYS A 455 -16.90 15.03 -9.88
CA LYS A 455 -16.06 15.25 -8.69
C LYS A 455 -15.68 13.93 -8.02
N GLY A 456 -16.59 12.96 -7.95
CA GLY A 456 -16.30 11.59 -7.53
C GLY A 456 -15.30 10.88 -8.45
N LYS A 457 -15.22 11.28 -9.71
CA LYS A 457 -14.28 10.78 -10.73
C LYS A 457 -13.05 11.66 -10.93
N GLN A 458 -12.74 12.56 -9.98
CA GLN A 458 -11.64 13.52 -10.12
C GLN A 458 -10.30 12.86 -10.49
N ASN A 459 -10.00 11.70 -9.90
CA ASN A 459 -8.77 10.95 -10.21
C ASN A 459 -8.79 10.34 -11.62
N ASP A 460 -9.93 9.80 -12.08
CA ASP A 460 -10.08 9.28 -13.44
C ASP A 460 -9.86 10.39 -14.47
N ILE A 461 -10.38 11.59 -14.20
CA ILE A 461 -10.23 12.76 -15.07
C ILE A 461 -8.77 13.23 -15.10
N TYR A 462 -8.04 13.16 -13.98
CA TYR A 462 -6.59 13.40 -13.98
C TYR A 462 -5.81 12.39 -14.82
N GLN A 463 -6.25 11.14 -14.93
CA GLN A 463 -5.61 10.17 -15.82
C GLN A 463 -5.82 10.47 -17.32
N LEU A 464 -6.69 11.42 -17.67
CA LEU A 464 -6.86 11.88 -19.05
C LEU A 464 -5.76 12.86 -19.49
N GLN A 465 -4.90 13.30 -18.56
CA GLN A 465 -3.82 14.24 -18.86
C GLN A 465 -2.87 13.70 -19.94
N ARG A 466 -2.54 14.54 -20.93
CA ARG A 466 -1.54 14.25 -21.98
C ARG A 466 -0.49 15.35 -22.08
N GLY A 467 0.73 14.98 -22.46
CA GLY A 467 1.87 15.88 -22.67
C GLY A 467 2.89 15.84 -21.53
N ALA A 468 4.18 15.69 -21.86
CA ALA A 468 5.26 15.51 -20.88
C ALA A 468 5.72 16.81 -20.19
N GLY A 469 5.54 17.98 -20.82
CA GLY A 469 5.92 19.28 -20.28
C GLY A 469 4.77 20.02 -19.57
N GLN A 470 3.66 20.23 -20.28
CA GLN A 470 2.43 20.83 -19.74
C GLN A 470 1.26 19.87 -19.97
N PRO A 471 0.71 19.27 -18.90
CA PRO A 471 -0.39 18.33 -19.04
C PRO A 471 -1.67 19.06 -19.49
N HIS A 472 -2.46 18.38 -20.32
CA HIS A 472 -3.72 18.89 -20.85
C HIS A 472 -4.83 17.84 -20.78
N VAL A 473 -6.07 18.30 -20.54
CA VAL A 473 -7.30 17.51 -20.67
C VAL A 473 -8.18 18.15 -21.74
N TYR A 474 -8.58 17.39 -22.76
CA TYR A 474 -9.31 17.93 -23.91
C TYR A 474 -10.83 17.72 -23.80
N PRO A 475 -11.67 18.66 -24.29
CA PRO A 475 -13.12 18.52 -24.32
C PRO A 475 -13.63 17.21 -24.94
N LYS A 476 -12.95 16.71 -25.99
CA LYS A 476 -13.31 15.44 -26.65
C LYS A 476 -13.22 14.24 -25.71
N ASP A 477 -12.25 14.25 -24.79
CA ASP A 477 -12.04 13.16 -23.83
C ASP A 477 -13.11 13.25 -22.73
N LEU A 478 -13.47 14.47 -22.32
CA LEU A 478 -14.58 14.73 -21.39
C LEU A 478 -15.93 14.25 -21.95
N LYS A 479 -16.24 14.56 -23.22
CA LYS A 479 -17.47 14.10 -23.89
C LYS A 479 -17.66 12.57 -23.87
N ASN A 480 -16.55 11.82 -23.84
CA ASN A 480 -16.57 10.36 -23.84
C ASN A 480 -16.71 9.73 -22.45
N ILE A 481 -16.67 10.53 -21.37
CA ILE A 481 -16.90 10.04 -20.02
C ILE A 481 -18.35 9.54 -19.92
N LYS A 482 -18.52 8.30 -19.44
CA LYS A 482 -19.84 7.73 -19.15
C LYS A 482 -20.20 7.99 -17.69
N ILE A 483 -21.45 8.41 -17.46
CA ILE A 483 -22.00 8.61 -16.12
C ILE A 483 -23.33 7.87 -15.96
N PRO A 484 -23.65 7.36 -14.75
CA PRO A 484 -24.99 6.87 -14.44
C PRO A 484 -25.97 8.04 -14.35
N LEU A 485 -27.17 7.87 -14.90
CA LEU A 485 -28.23 8.88 -14.91
C LEU A 485 -29.51 8.32 -14.26
N PRO A 486 -29.72 8.55 -12.95
CA PRO A 486 -30.98 8.23 -12.29
C PRO A 486 -32.14 9.11 -12.81
N PRO A 487 -33.41 8.74 -12.54
CA PRO A 487 -34.54 9.65 -12.70
C PRO A 487 -34.33 10.99 -11.97
N LEU A 488 -34.88 12.08 -12.51
CA LEU A 488 -34.69 13.44 -12.00
C LEU A 488 -34.97 13.57 -10.48
N GLU A 489 -36.06 12.97 -10.00
CA GLU A 489 -36.43 13.02 -8.57
C GLU A 489 -35.33 12.43 -7.66
N ILE A 490 -34.65 11.39 -8.14
CA ILE A 490 -33.55 10.75 -7.41
C ILE A 490 -32.30 11.60 -7.49
N GLN A 491 -32.01 12.18 -8.66
CA GLN A 491 -30.91 13.16 -8.81
C GLN A 491 -31.08 14.32 -7.81
N GLN A 492 -32.30 14.88 -7.68
CA GLN A 492 -32.63 15.96 -6.75
C GLN A 492 -32.35 15.55 -5.30
N LYS A 493 -32.86 14.38 -4.85
CA LYS A 493 -32.64 13.87 -3.49
C LYS A 493 -31.15 13.64 -3.18
N ILE A 494 -30.39 13.14 -4.15
CA ILE A 494 -28.95 12.92 -4.02
C ILE A 494 -28.22 14.27 -3.91
N VAL A 495 -28.50 15.21 -4.82
CA VAL A 495 -27.91 16.55 -4.81
C VAL A 495 -28.18 17.26 -3.49
N GLU A 496 -29.41 17.22 -2.97
CA GLU A 496 -29.77 17.86 -1.70
C GLU A 496 -28.92 17.33 -0.53
N ARG A 497 -28.70 16.01 -0.47
CA ARG A 497 -27.88 15.38 0.57
C ARG A 497 -26.40 15.71 0.41
N LEU A 498 -25.89 15.70 -0.82
CA LEU A 498 -24.51 16.05 -1.12
C LEU A 498 -24.22 17.53 -0.81
N ASP A 499 -25.14 18.43 -1.17
CA ASP A 499 -25.06 19.85 -0.83
C ASP A 499 -25.00 20.09 0.68
N LYS A 500 -25.80 19.36 1.47
CA LYS A 500 -25.73 19.42 2.95
C LYS A 500 -24.33 19.04 3.46
N GLN A 501 -23.71 17.99 2.91
CA GLN A 501 -22.36 17.58 3.31
C GLN A 501 -21.29 18.57 2.84
N GLN A 502 -21.41 19.08 1.61
CA GLN A 502 -20.49 20.06 1.03
C GLN A 502 -20.51 21.37 1.83
N ALA A 503 -21.70 21.84 2.25
CA ALA A 503 -21.83 23.00 3.12
C ALA A 503 -21.17 22.81 4.49
N ILE A 504 -21.18 21.59 5.05
CA ILE A 504 -20.44 21.29 6.29
C ILE A 504 -18.94 21.42 6.06
N ILE A 505 -18.42 20.92 4.93
CA ILE A 505 -17.00 21.01 4.58
C ILE A 505 -16.55 22.47 4.43
N GLU A 506 -17.32 23.29 3.72
CA GLU A 506 -17.03 24.71 3.49
C GLU A 506 -17.06 25.50 4.79
N LYS A 507 -18.13 25.38 5.58
CA LYS A 507 -18.22 26.02 6.91
C LYS A 507 -17.10 25.57 7.84
N SER A 508 -16.72 24.30 7.80
CA SER A 508 -15.59 23.79 8.61
C SER A 508 -14.26 24.43 8.21
N LYS A 509 -14.01 24.63 6.91
CA LYS A 509 -12.80 25.31 6.42
C LYS A 509 -12.79 26.79 6.81
N GLU A 510 -13.94 27.46 6.71
CA GLU A 510 -14.09 28.86 7.13
C GLU A 510 -13.87 29.02 8.63
N MET A 511 -14.47 28.15 9.46
CA MET A 511 -14.26 28.17 10.91
C MET A 511 -12.80 27.83 11.28
N GLU A 512 -12.19 26.84 10.63
CA GLU A 512 -10.77 26.50 10.83
C GLU A 512 -9.89 27.72 10.51
N LYS A 513 -10.13 28.38 9.37
CA LYS A 513 -9.40 29.59 8.99
C LYS A 513 -9.64 30.72 9.99
N ALA A 514 -10.89 30.98 10.39
CA ALA A 514 -11.22 32.04 11.34
C ALA A 514 -10.58 31.81 12.71
N ILE A 515 -10.50 30.58 13.20
CA ILE A 515 -9.81 30.25 14.46
C ILE A 515 -8.30 30.47 14.35
N LEU A 516 -7.70 30.09 13.22
CA LEU A 516 -6.27 30.31 12.98
C LEU A 516 -5.97 31.81 12.88
N ASP A 517 -6.79 32.56 12.13
CA ASP A 517 -6.66 34.01 11.95
C ASP A 517 -6.94 34.80 13.26
N ALA A 518 -7.78 34.27 14.17
CA ALA A 518 -8.20 34.93 15.40
C ALA A 518 -7.23 34.81 16.60
N GLY A 519 -6.00 34.30 16.40
CA GLY A 519 -4.95 34.42 17.41
C GLY A 519 -4.36 33.11 17.93
N ILE A 520 -3.98 32.21 17.03
CA ILE A 520 -2.87 31.28 17.31
C ILE A 520 -1.61 31.86 16.63
N ASP A 521 -1.29 33.10 16.96
CA ASP A 521 -0.08 33.80 16.51
C ASP A 521 0.77 34.18 17.73
N ASP A 522 2.07 34.44 17.53
CA ASP A 522 3.04 34.79 18.57
C ASP A 522 2.60 36.00 19.42
N ALA A 523 1.76 36.86 18.86
CA ALA A 523 1.15 38.01 19.52
C ALA A 523 0.42 37.67 20.85
N ILE A 524 -0.07 36.44 21.04
CA ILE A 524 -0.69 36.04 22.31
C ILE A 524 0.31 35.99 23.48
N PHE A 525 1.59 35.84 23.16
CA PHE A 525 2.69 35.85 24.11
C PHE A 525 3.36 37.22 24.20
N GLU A 526 2.93 38.19 23.38
CA GLU A 526 3.43 39.56 23.43
C GLU A 526 2.75 40.35 24.55
N GLY A 527 3.51 41.25 25.15
CA GLY A 527 3.11 42.11 26.25
C GLY A 527 4.32 42.57 27.04
N ASP A 528 4.09 43.48 27.97
CA ASP A 528 5.14 43.99 28.86
C ASP A 528 5.38 42.98 29.99
N TRP A 529 5.99 41.85 29.61
CA TRP A 529 6.31 40.73 30.49
C TRP A 529 7.81 40.66 30.72
N GLU A 530 8.21 40.08 31.84
CA GLU A 530 9.60 39.71 32.05
C GLU A 530 10.00 38.64 31.02
N TRP A 531 11.14 38.86 30.35
CA TRP A 531 11.71 37.92 29.39
C TRP A 531 12.92 37.24 30.01
N VAL A 532 12.78 35.94 30.26
CA VAL A 532 13.81 35.12 30.91
C VAL A 532 14.45 34.21 29.90
N GLU A 533 15.69 33.80 30.17
CA GLU A 533 16.33 32.73 29.41
C GLU A 533 15.71 31.39 29.82
N LEU A 534 15.41 30.51 28.85
CA LEU A 534 14.77 29.23 29.11
C LEU A 534 15.56 28.40 30.13
N GLY A 535 16.90 28.49 30.11
CA GLY A 535 17.78 27.83 31.07
C GLY A 535 17.66 28.32 32.51
N GLU A 536 17.09 29.51 32.74
CA GLU A 536 16.84 30.05 34.09
C GLU A 536 15.67 29.29 34.75
N VAL A 537 14.65 28.92 33.98
CA VAL A 537 13.39 28.36 34.49
C VAL A 537 13.22 26.84 34.31
N ILE A 538 14.01 26.20 33.43
CA ILE A 538 13.96 24.74 33.22
C ILE A 538 15.31 24.04 33.30
N LEU A 539 15.26 22.72 33.44
CA LEU A 539 16.37 21.78 33.27
C LEU A 539 16.05 20.81 32.14
N LEU A 540 16.99 20.65 31.20
CA LEU A 540 16.87 19.70 30.09
C LEU A 540 17.58 18.38 30.43
N LYS A 541 16.81 17.34 30.72
CA LYS A 541 17.32 16.01 31.04
C LYS A 541 17.37 15.12 29.79
N TYR A 542 18.37 14.24 29.73
CA TYR A 542 18.49 13.30 28.62
C TYR A 542 17.51 12.14 28.80
N GLY A 543 16.85 11.75 27.70
CA GLY A 543 16.15 10.48 27.66
C GLY A 543 17.10 9.29 27.85
N LYS A 544 16.54 8.15 28.25
CA LYS A 544 17.28 6.91 28.50
C LYS A 544 17.15 5.98 27.30
N GLY A 545 18.27 5.49 26.78
CA GLY A 545 18.28 4.60 25.62
C GLY A 545 17.38 3.38 25.84
N LEU A 546 16.38 3.22 24.98
CA LEU A 546 15.50 2.06 24.94
C LEU A 546 15.37 1.60 23.48
N PRO A 547 16.22 0.65 23.05
CA PRO A 547 16.20 0.15 21.68
C PRO A 547 14.86 -0.54 21.39
N GLU A 548 14.46 -0.61 20.13
CA GLU A 548 13.16 -1.16 19.72
C GLU A 548 12.92 -2.57 20.27
N ARG A 549 13.95 -3.42 20.28
CA ARG A 549 13.91 -4.77 20.88
C ARG A 549 13.60 -4.82 22.39
N GLY A 550 13.81 -3.71 23.11
CA GLY A 550 13.53 -3.60 24.54
C GLY A 550 12.19 -2.94 24.83
N ARG A 551 11.44 -2.54 23.80
CA ARG A 551 10.09 -1.97 23.93
C ARG A 551 9.07 -3.09 23.93
N ASN A 552 7.96 -2.87 24.63
CA ASN A 552 6.82 -3.77 24.62
C ASN A 552 5.62 -3.06 24.03
N THR A 553 5.16 -3.47 22.85
CA THR A 553 4.00 -2.86 22.18
C THR A 553 2.68 -2.99 22.95
N ASN A 554 2.59 -3.91 23.92
CA ASN A 554 1.45 -4.04 24.83
C ASN A 554 1.67 -3.29 26.16
N GLY A 555 2.82 -2.62 26.31
CA GLY A 555 3.13 -1.88 27.52
C GLY A 555 2.16 -0.72 27.74
N ASN A 556 1.88 -0.45 29.02
CA ASN A 556 0.90 0.56 29.40
C ASN A 556 1.41 2.00 29.24
N TYR A 557 2.72 2.19 29.06
CA TYR A 557 3.35 3.50 29.05
C TYR A 557 3.92 3.84 27.67
N ASN A 558 3.69 5.07 27.23
CA ASN A 558 4.17 5.54 25.92
C ASN A 558 5.68 5.77 25.93
N VAL A 559 6.36 5.29 24.89
CA VAL A 559 7.78 5.59 24.61
C VAL A 559 7.83 6.72 23.60
N TYR A 560 8.46 7.83 23.97
CA TYR A 560 8.61 9.03 23.15
C TYR A 560 10.02 9.13 22.57
N GLY A 561 10.09 9.39 21.27
CA GLY A 561 11.29 9.76 20.54
C GLY A 561 11.18 11.17 19.98
N SER A 562 12.12 11.54 19.10
CA SER A 562 12.24 12.91 18.59
C SER A 562 11.03 13.40 17.79
N ASN A 563 10.12 12.50 17.38
CA ASN A 563 8.93 12.81 16.58
C ASN A 563 7.65 12.28 17.22
N GLY A 564 7.54 12.35 18.55
CA GLY A 564 6.40 11.85 19.31
C GLY A 564 6.52 10.38 19.70
N VAL A 565 5.39 9.68 19.80
CA VAL A 565 5.34 8.29 20.31
C VAL A 565 5.97 7.32 19.28
N VAL A 566 6.97 6.56 19.73
CA VAL A 566 7.76 5.59 18.95
C VAL A 566 7.56 4.14 19.42
N GLY A 567 6.69 3.90 20.40
CA GLY A 567 6.36 2.58 20.92
C GLY A 567 5.74 2.65 22.31
N ASN A 568 5.67 1.50 22.97
CA ASN A 568 5.17 1.35 24.33
C ASN A 568 6.16 0.54 25.19
N HIS A 569 6.02 0.61 26.51
CA HIS A 569 6.82 -0.18 27.45
C HIS A 569 6.06 -0.43 28.76
N ASP A 570 6.44 -1.48 29.48
CA ASP A 570 5.82 -1.88 30.76
C ASP A 570 6.28 -1.00 31.92
N GLU A 571 7.46 -0.39 31.78
CA GLU A 571 8.04 0.53 32.73
C GLU A 571 8.03 1.96 32.20
N TYR A 572 7.96 2.92 33.12
CA TYR A 572 8.15 4.33 32.83
C TYR A 572 9.48 4.82 33.40
N PHE A 573 10.09 5.76 32.70
CA PHE A 573 11.30 6.45 33.16
C PHE A 573 10.97 7.83 33.72
N ILE A 574 9.85 8.40 33.31
CA ILE A 574 9.37 9.73 33.70
C ILE A 574 7.96 9.55 34.27
N GLU A 575 7.78 9.92 35.53
CA GLU A 575 6.50 9.78 36.23
C GLU A 575 5.51 10.89 35.88
N ASP A 576 5.95 12.14 35.97
CA ASP A 576 5.14 13.31 35.68
C ASP A 576 4.94 13.51 34.17
N GLN A 577 3.88 14.23 33.81
CA GLN A 577 3.75 14.80 32.47
C GLN A 577 4.90 15.78 32.21
N THR A 578 5.48 15.74 31.01
CA THR A 578 6.60 16.60 30.62
C THR A 578 6.50 17.01 29.14
N ILE A 579 7.42 17.85 28.69
CA ILE A 579 7.61 18.21 27.29
C ILE A 579 8.84 17.47 26.77
N ILE A 580 8.69 16.81 25.62
CA ILE A 580 9.77 16.20 24.87
C ILE A 580 10.20 17.15 23.75
N ILE A 581 11.50 17.38 23.65
CA ILE A 581 12.14 18.15 22.56
C ILE A 581 13.04 17.20 21.76
N GLY A 582 12.78 17.08 20.47
CA GLY A 582 13.57 16.24 19.56
C GLY A 582 14.99 16.75 19.36
N ARG A 583 15.99 15.93 19.69
CA ARG A 583 17.41 16.29 19.59
C ARG A 583 18.08 15.83 18.30
N LYS A 584 17.76 14.61 17.85
CA LYS A 584 18.36 13.94 16.68
C LYS A 584 17.29 13.34 15.77
N GLY A 585 17.42 13.49 14.46
CA GLY A 585 16.45 13.00 13.45
C GLY A 585 15.37 14.03 13.15
N SER A 586 14.31 14.08 13.97
CA SER A 586 13.28 15.13 13.94
C SER A 586 13.63 16.22 14.95
N VAL A 587 14.55 17.09 14.55
CA VAL A 587 15.15 18.10 15.43
C VAL A 587 14.17 19.24 15.68
N GLY A 588 14.05 19.68 16.93
CA GLY A 588 13.21 20.82 17.31
C GLY A 588 11.73 20.50 17.46
N GLU A 589 11.33 19.25 17.27
CA GLU A 589 9.93 18.86 17.39
C GLU A 589 9.50 18.71 18.85
N ILE A 590 8.33 19.27 19.20
CA ILE A 590 7.88 19.42 20.58
C ILE A 590 6.63 18.56 20.80
N THR A 591 6.67 17.68 21.81
CA THR A 591 5.55 16.81 22.17
C THR A 591 5.25 16.93 23.66
N LEU A 592 3.98 17.18 24.00
CA LEU A 592 3.51 17.05 25.38
C LEU A 592 3.21 15.58 25.67
N THR A 593 3.77 15.03 26.75
CA THR A 593 3.61 13.61 27.06
C THR A 593 2.29 13.29 27.75
N THR A 594 1.98 12.01 27.83
CA THR A 594 1.11 11.45 28.89
C THR A 594 1.96 11.21 30.14
N PRO A 595 1.40 11.32 31.36
CA PRO A 595 2.10 10.91 32.59
C PRO A 595 2.53 9.45 32.50
N LYS A 596 3.56 9.06 33.28
CA LYS A 596 4.18 7.72 33.27
C LYS A 596 4.58 7.32 31.85
N CYS A 597 5.71 7.84 31.41
CA CYS A 597 6.21 7.63 30.05
C CYS A 597 7.71 7.35 30.01
N TRP A 598 8.23 7.00 28.84
CA TRP A 598 9.65 6.79 28.62
C TRP A 598 10.16 7.69 27.50
N ALA A 599 11.14 8.55 27.77
CA ALA A 599 11.83 9.34 26.74
C ALA A 599 13.14 8.65 26.33
N ILE A 600 13.39 8.45 25.04
CA ILE A 600 14.63 7.82 24.55
C ILE A 600 15.77 8.82 24.37
N ASP A 601 17.00 8.33 24.27
CA ASP A 601 18.28 9.08 24.22
C ASP A 601 18.41 10.06 23.04
N THR A 602 17.51 10.00 22.05
CA THR A 602 17.41 10.99 20.96
C THR A 602 16.61 12.24 21.33
N THR A 603 16.17 12.37 22.59
CA THR A 603 15.33 13.46 23.07
C THR A 603 15.87 14.14 24.33
N TYR A 604 15.45 15.39 24.53
CA TYR A 604 15.42 16.00 25.85
C TYR A 604 14.01 15.92 26.43
N TYR A 605 13.91 15.76 27.74
CA TYR A 605 12.67 16.04 28.47
C TYR A 605 12.87 17.21 29.43
N VAL A 606 11.81 17.98 29.64
CA VAL A 606 11.83 19.25 30.38
C VAL A 606 11.43 19.02 31.83
N GLU A 607 12.24 19.53 32.75
CA GLU A 607 11.88 19.67 34.16
C GLU A 607 11.83 21.15 34.54
N ILE A 608 10.71 21.59 35.09
CA ILE A 608 10.53 22.97 35.53
C ILE A 608 11.14 23.11 36.93
N LYS A 609 12.02 24.10 37.12
CA LYS A 609 12.71 24.31 38.40
C LYS A 609 11.74 24.74 39.50
N GLU A 610 10.87 25.70 39.19
CA GLU A 610 9.89 26.26 40.12
C GLU A 610 8.48 26.14 39.52
N LYS A 611 7.78 25.05 39.88
CA LYS A 611 6.42 24.77 39.38
C LYS A 611 5.40 25.84 39.81
N ASP A 612 5.71 26.61 40.86
CA ASP A 612 4.87 27.72 41.36
C ASP A 612 4.99 29.00 40.52
N ASN A 613 5.94 29.05 39.56
CA ASN A 613 6.16 30.24 38.72
C ASN A 613 5.92 29.97 37.22
N LEU A 614 5.88 28.71 36.79
CA LEU A 614 5.73 28.35 35.37
C LEU A 614 4.84 27.12 35.16
N LEU A 615 3.78 27.27 34.36
CA LEU A 615 2.92 26.16 33.95
C LEU A 615 3.55 25.39 32.78
N LEU A 616 3.63 24.07 32.92
CA LEU A 616 4.12 23.17 31.87
C LEU A 616 3.39 23.37 30.54
N LYS A 617 2.06 23.52 30.60
CA LYS A 617 1.25 23.66 29.39
C LYS A 617 1.41 25.03 28.71
N TYR A 618 1.65 26.08 29.51
CA TYR A 618 2.00 27.39 28.98
C TYR A 618 3.34 27.32 28.24
N LEU A 619 4.36 26.74 28.89
CA LEU A 619 5.68 26.52 28.30
C LEU A 619 5.59 25.69 27.01
N TYR A 620 4.76 24.65 26.98
CA TYR A 620 4.53 23.85 25.77
C TYR A 620 4.07 24.70 24.59
N TYR A 621 3.11 25.61 24.80
CA TYR A 621 2.61 26.46 23.72
C TYR A 621 3.63 27.51 23.28
N VAL A 622 4.36 28.13 24.23
CA VAL A 622 5.44 29.08 23.91
C VAL A 622 6.52 28.40 23.06
N LEU A 623 7.00 27.23 23.47
CA LEU A 623 8.03 26.51 22.71
C LEU A 623 7.53 26.13 21.32
N LYS A 624 6.25 25.73 21.20
CA LYS A 624 5.64 25.36 19.91
C LYS A 624 5.56 26.53 18.94
N SER A 625 5.50 27.75 19.44
CA SER A 625 5.45 28.97 18.64
C SER A 625 6.83 29.38 18.10
N LYS A 626 7.91 29.13 18.85
CA LYS A 626 9.30 29.52 18.54
C LYS A 626 9.99 28.79 17.36
N ASN A 627 9.28 28.01 16.55
CA ASN A 627 9.78 27.21 15.41
C ASN A 627 11.22 26.66 15.60
N LEU A 628 11.42 25.81 16.62
CA LEU A 628 12.76 25.35 17.03
C LEU A 628 13.56 24.62 15.94
N LYS A 629 12.92 24.21 14.84
CA LYS A 629 13.57 23.58 13.67
C LYS A 629 14.60 24.50 13.02
N GLU A 630 14.40 25.81 13.07
CA GLU A 630 15.32 26.80 12.50
C GLU A 630 16.62 26.95 13.28
N LEU A 631 16.64 26.48 14.54
CA LEU A 631 17.83 26.51 15.40
C LEU A 631 18.80 25.34 15.14
N ALA A 632 18.46 24.43 14.22
CA ALA A 632 19.28 23.25 13.93
C ALA A 632 20.51 23.61 13.07
N ILE A 633 21.71 23.26 13.54
CA ILE A 633 22.96 23.47 12.80
C ILE A 633 22.98 22.59 11.53
N ILE A 634 23.30 23.18 10.37
CA ILE A 634 23.51 22.46 9.11
C ILE A 634 24.97 21.98 9.03
N SER A 635 25.28 20.82 9.63
CA SER A 635 26.45 20.01 9.23
C SER A 635 26.22 18.52 9.51
N GLY A 636 26.16 17.70 8.46
CA GLY A 636 26.18 16.22 8.47
C GLY A 636 24.95 15.51 9.06
N VAL A 637 24.53 15.86 10.27
CA VAL A 637 23.29 15.41 10.93
C VAL A 637 22.74 16.60 11.73
N PRO A 638 21.58 17.17 11.36
CA PRO A 638 21.02 18.28 12.12
C PRO A 638 20.77 17.86 13.57
N GLY A 639 21.03 18.76 14.49
CA GLY A 639 20.80 18.56 15.92
C GLY A 639 20.72 19.88 16.67
N ILE A 640 19.98 19.88 17.78
CA ILE A 640 19.91 21.01 18.72
C ILE A 640 20.71 20.64 19.98
N ASN A 641 21.67 21.48 20.35
CA ASN A 641 22.40 21.31 21.60
C ASN A 641 21.63 21.95 22.77
N ARG A 642 22.04 21.64 24.00
CA ARG A 642 21.36 22.10 25.21
C ARG A 642 21.50 23.62 25.39
N ASP A 643 22.67 24.17 25.11
CA ASP A 643 22.97 25.59 25.33
C ASP A 643 22.14 26.49 24.39
N MET A 644 21.90 26.05 23.16
CA MET A 644 21.00 26.72 22.22
C MET A 644 19.58 26.84 22.76
N LEU A 645 19.07 25.79 23.40
CA LEU A 645 17.75 25.83 24.01
C LEU A 645 17.74 26.72 25.25
N TYR A 646 18.77 26.65 26.10
CA TYR A 646 18.84 27.47 27.30
C TYR A 646 18.90 28.96 27.02
N ASN A 647 19.55 29.38 25.94
CA ASN A 647 19.63 30.79 25.55
C ASN A 647 18.35 31.34 24.88
N LEU A 648 17.31 30.50 24.69
CA LEU A 648 16.04 30.98 24.14
C LEU A 648 15.33 31.88 25.13
N LYS A 649 14.98 33.09 24.70
CA LYS A 649 14.18 34.00 25.50
C LYS A 649 12.70 33.65 25.40
N ILE A 650 12.05 33.50 26.54
CA ILE A 650 10.62 33.25 26.66
C ILE A 650 9.96 34.31 27.57
N PRO A 651 8.71 34.69 27.29
CA PRO A 651 7.97 35.56 28.19
C PRO A 651 7.52 34.77 29.43
N LEU A 652 7.60 35.41 30.60
CA LEU A 652 7.20 34.84 31.89
C LEU A 652 6.18 35.76 32.58
N PRO A 653 4.92 35.78 32.12
CA PRO A 653 3.86 36.54 32.79
C PRO A 653 3.45 35.86 34.12
N PRO A 654 2.71 36.54 35.01
CA PRO A 654 2.19 35.94 36.24
C PRO A 654 1.36 34.67 36.00
N LEU A 655 1.36 33.74 36.96
CA LEU A 655 0.65 32.45 36.83
C LEU A 655 -0.81 32.57 36.40
N GLU A 656 -1.55 33.55 36.93
CA GLU A 656 -2.95 33.77 36.55
C GLU A 656 -3.08 34.08 35.04
N LYS A 657 -2.16 34.89 34.50
CA LYS A 657 -2.14 35.18 33.06
C LYS A 657 -1.72 33.95 32.24
N GLN A 658 -0.78 33.15 32.72
CA GLN A 658 -0.43 31.88 32.08
C GLN A 658 -1.65 30.93 32.02
N LYS A 659 -2.45 30.85 33.09
CA LYS A 659 -3.69 30.04 33.12
C LYS A 659 -4.71 30.54 32.11
N GLU A 660 -4.90 31.86 31.99
CA GLU A 660 -5.79 32.45 30.98
C GLU A 660 -5.37 32.10 29.55
N ILE A 661 -4.08 32.26 29.23
CA ILE A 661 -3.52 31.95 27.91
C ILE A 661 -3.69 30.46 27.59
N VAL A 662 -3.35 29.58 28.54
CA VAL A 662 -3.52 28.13 28.38
C VAL A 662 -4.98 27.75 28.15
N LYS A 663 -5.90 28.31 28.95
CA LYS A 663 -7.35 28.05 28.82
C LYS A 663 -7.88 28.49 27.46
N PHE A 664 -7.44 29.65 26.97
CA PHE A 664 -7.79 30.15 25.65
C PHE A 664 -7.28 29.20 24.56
N LEU A 665 -5.98 28.89 24.54
CA LEU A 665 -5.36 28.04 23.52
C LEU A 665 -5.94 26.62 23.53
N ASP A 666 -6.18 26.03 24.70
CA ASP A 666 -6.85 24.74 24.82
C ASP A 666 -8.22 24.74 24.16
N THR A 667 -9.01 25.78 24.41
CA THR A 667 -10.35 25.93 23.83
C THR A 667 -10.27 26.01 22.31
N GLN A 668 -9.32 26.78 21.77
CA GLN A 668 -9.11 26.90 20.33
C GLN A 668 -8.64 25.59 19.69
N PHE A 669 -7.64 24.91 20.27
CA PHE A 669 -7.14 23.64 19.72
C PHE A 669 -8.19 22.53 19.78
N GLN A 670 -8.99 22.44 20.85
CA GLN A 670 -10.10 21.50 20.92
C GLN A 670 -11.18 21.80 19.87
N ALA A 671 -11.49 23.08 19.63
CA ALA A 671 -12.40 23.47 18.56
C ALA A 671 -11.87 23.06 17.18
N LEU A 672 -10.59 23.30 16.90
CA LEU A 672 -9.93 22.89 15.66
C LEU A 672 -10.00 21.38 15.43
N GLU A 673 -9.72 20.56 16.45
CA GLU A 673 -9.80 19.10 16.33
C GLU A 673 -11.24 18.64 16.00
N LYS A 674 -12.24 19.20 16.67
CA LYS A 674 -13.65 18.88 16.41
C LYS A 674 -14.06 19.26 14.98
N ILE A 675 -13.66 20.46 14.52
CA ILE A 675 -13.94 20.95 13.17
C ILE A 675 -13.28 20.05 12.12
N ARG A 676 -12.01 19.68 12.31
CA ARG A 676 -11.29 18.78 11.40
C ARG A 676 -11.95 17.41 11.29
N LYS A 677 -12.37 16.83 12.43
CA LYS A 677 -13.08 15.55 12.47
C LYS A 677 -14.44 15.63 11.78
N MET A 678 -15.17 16.72 11.99
CA MET A 678 -16.46 16.95 11.33
C MET A 678 -16.29 17.04 9.80
N ARG A 679 -15.26 17.76 9.32
CA ARG A 679 -14.90 17.82 7.90
C ARG A 679 -14.59 16.45 7.31
N GLU A 680 -13.73 15.67 7.98
CA GLU A 680 -13.33 14.33 7.53
C GLU A 680 -14.53 13.38 7.43
N ASN A 681 -15.48 13.46 8.38
CA ASN A 681 -16.71 12.68 8.34
C ASN A 681 -17.63 13.07 7.18
N ALA A 682 -17.77 14.38 6.90
CA ALA A 682 -18.56 14.86 5.77
C ALA A 682 -17.96 14.43 4.42
N GLU A 683 -16.64 14.51 4.25
CA GLU A 683 -15.92 14.02 3.07
C GLU A 683 -16.14 12.51 2.85
N LYS A 684 -16.06 11.71 3.93
CA LYS A 684 -16.37 10.27 3.88
C LYS A 684 -17.81 10.01 3.48
N MET A 685 -18.76 10.80 4.00
CA MET A 685 -20.18 10.64 3.68
C MET A 685 -20.48 10.91 2.21
N ILE A 686 -19.91 11.97 1.61
CA ILE A 686 -20.03 12.25 0.18
C ILE A 686 -19.59 11.03 -0.64
N LYS A 687 -18.43 10.46 -0.30
CA LYS A 687 -17.90 9.27 -0.98
C LYS A 687 -18.85 8.08 -0.88
N ILE A 688 -19.38 7.80 0.32
CA ILE A 688 -20.33 6.71 0.54
C ILE A 688 -21.63 6.90 -0.25
N ILE A 689 -22.18 8.11 -0.28
CA ILE A 689 -23.41 8.42 -1.03
C ILE A 689 -23.19 8.16 -2.52
N LEU A 690 -22.08 8.67 -3.08
CA LEU A 690 -21.77 8.47 -4.50
C LEU A 690 -21.54 6.99 -4.82
N GLU A 691 -20.78 6.26 -4.00
CA GLU A 691 -20.49 4.83 -4.23
C GLU A 691 -21.76 3.98 -4.17
N LYS A 692 -22.59 4.14 -3.14
CA LYS A 692 -23.76 3.30 -2.91
C LYS A 692 -24.96 3.67 -3.79
N GLU A 693 -25.21 4.97 -3.99
CA GLU A 693 -26.48 5.42 -4.56
C GLU A 693 -26.36 5.81 -6.03
N VAL A 694 -25.17 6.24 -6.47
CA VAL A 694 -24.93 6.69 -7.85
C VAL A 694 -24.21 5.63 -8.67
N PHE A 695 -23.08 5.11 -8.18
CA PHE A 695 -22.26 4.17 -8.95
C PHE A 695 -22.70 2.71 -8.80
N GLY A 696 -23.46 2.39 -7.75
CA GLY A 696 -24.11 1.11 -7.56
C GLY A 696 -23.13 -0.04 -7.31
N ASN A 697 -22.77 -0.25 -6.06
CA ASN A 697 -22.51 -1.60 -5.56
C ASN A 697 -23.72 -1.95 -4.68
N GLU A 698 -24.62 -2.81 -5.17
CA GLU A 698 -25.43 -3.60 -4.23
C GLU A 698 -24.54 -4.60 -3.51
#